data_AF-A0A956HER4-F1
#
_entry.id   AF-A0A956HER4-F1
#
_cell.length_a   1.000
_cell.length_b   1.000
_cell.length_c   1.000
_cell.angle_alpha   90.00
_cell.angle_beta   90.00
_cell.angle_gamma   90.00
#
_symmetry.space_group_name_H-M   'P 1'
#
loop_
_entity.id
_entity.type
_entity.pdbx_description
1 polymer ?
#
loop_
_entity_poly.entity_id
_entity_poly.type
_entity_poly.pdbx_seq_one_letter_code
_entity_poly.pdbx_strand_id
1 'polypeptide(L)'
;MKQVSQHYQSGALSVIEVPAPALRDGGVIVETQASLVSAGTEKMLVDLAKASLVGKAMARPDLVRQVVDKARQEGIASTVAKVRARLDTPIPLGYSCAGRVLEVGRALATNPRAPRVGDLVACGGAGYANHAELNFVPLNLCARVPEGVTAEDAAFVTVGAIALQGVRQAAPVLGERVVVIGLGLIGQLTAQLLRAGGCKVLGHDLDPARMDLAQRLGADAIAGDRPLAEAVAAFTDGRGADAVIVTASAKSSAPVIAAAEVARVKGRVVVVGMVGMDLPRDVFYRKELALSLSMSYGPGRYDPEYEEGGRDYPFAHVRWTEQRNMAAFLEQVERGAVRPRELITHRIPIAEAASAYELMRAQPASAYLGIVLSYPDAPRRTPGLIAAARRVDAPAAADAIDRDRPGVGFVGAGNFATGVLLPALASLDRARLTGVVTATGMSARNVARRHGFRFAGTDRGALFEDPDTDLVVIATRHDLHAPLVVEALAAGKAVLCEKPLAIDRAQLARVVAAAQEHGGRLTVGFNRRFSPLLRRARAHMVGRSGPLVMSYRVNAGQLPAGSWILTPEGGGRVIGEVCHFVDALQFLTGAPPTRVHACAARGAADCLHVTLEFADGSTGAIVYTAVGDRAIAKERLEVFGPDRAVILDDYRDATFARGGKRKREGGRRQDKGFSDELAAVLDAVTKGAPMPITLAELVATTEATFAIEESLRTRAPVELG
;
A
#
# COMPACT_ATOMS: atom_id res chain seq x y z
N MET A 1 6.42 -20.13 0.75
CA MET A 1 7.59 -19.54 1.44
C MET A 1 7.23 -19.14 2.87
N LYS A 2 8.15 -19.30 3.81
CA LYS A 2 7.99 -18.84 5.20
C LYS A 2 8.11 -17.32 5.29
N GLN A 3 7.23 -16.72 6.07
CA GLN A 3 7.24 -15.30 6.40
C GLN A 3 6.80 -15.09 7.84
N VAL A 4 7.45 -14.17 8.55
CA VAL A 4 7.05 -13.76 9.89
C VAL A 4 5.88 -12.78 9.80
N SER A 5 4.83 -13.07 10.56
CA SER A 5 3.61 -12.28 10.59
C SER A 5 3.13 -12.07 12.02
N GLN A 6 2.61 -10.88 12.29
CA GLN A 6 1.91 -10.56 13.51
C GLN A 6 0.42 -10.35 13.26
N HIS A 7 -0.42 -11.02 14.03
CA HIS A 7 -1.86 -10.82 13.99
C HIS A 7 -2.22 -9.51 14.74
N TYR A 8 -2.79 -8.53 14.05
CA TYR A 8 -2.99 -7.20 14.62
C TYR A 8 -4.00 -7.16 15.76
N GLN A 9 -4.98 -8.07 15.81
CA GLN A 9 -5.97 -8.10 16.88
C GLN A 9 -5.43 -8.75 18.16
N SER A 10 -4.75 -9.90 18.05
CA SER A 10 -4.29 -10.70 19.20
C SER A 10 -2.84 -10.40 19.60
N GLY A 11 -2.08 -9.72 18.74
CA GLY A 11 -0.64 -9.53 18.89
C GLY A 11 0.17 -10.82 18.73
N ALA A 12 -0.48 -11.94 18.40
CA ALA A 12 0.16 -13.25 18.24
C ALA A 12 1.12 -13.23 17.05
N LEU A 13 2.30 -13.79 17.27
CA LEU A 13 3.40 -13.80 16.32
C LEU A 13 3.57 -15.22 15.80
N SER A 14 3.71 -15.38 14.49
CA SER A 14 3.75 -16.69 13.86
C SER A 14 4.60 -16.67 12.60
N VAL A 15 5.22 -17.81 12.31
CA VAL A 15 5.86 -18.08 11.02
C VAL A 15 4.84 -18.82 10.19
N ILE A 16 4.55 -18.27 9.02
CA ILE A 16 3.41 -18.71 8.22
C ILE A 16 3.86 -18.93 6.77
N GLU A 17 3.29 -19.92 6.09
CA GLU A 17 3.56 -20.15 4.66
C GLU A 17 2.71 -19.26 3.74
N VAL A 18 3.33 -18.38 2.98
CA VAL A 18 2.65 -17.54 1.98
C VAL A 18 3.19 -17.84 0.58
N PRO A 19 2.42 -17.52 -0.48
CA PRO A 19 2.97 -17.51 -1.83
C PRO A 19 4.17 -16.56 -1.96
N ALA A 20 5.14 -16.91 -2.80
CA ALA A 20 6.24 -16.03 -3.18
C ALA A 20 5.71 -14.71 -3.75
N PRO A 21 6.34 -13.55 -3.53
CA PRO A 21 5.85 -12.28 -4.07
C PRO A 21 5.91 -12.26 -5.60
N ALA A 22 5.01 -11.49 -6.23
CA ALA A 22 5.05 -11.24 -7.66
C ALA A 22 6.21 -10.29 -8.02
N LEU A 23 6.89 -10.57 -9.13
CA LEU A 23 7.82 -9.61 -9.73
C LEU A 23 7.03 -8.43 -10.29
N ARG A 24 7.54 -7.20 -10.08
CA ARG A 24 7.02 -5.97 -10.68
C ARG A 24 8.14 -5.31 -11.48
N ASP A 25 7.77 -4.51 -12.48
CA ASP A 25 8.73 -4.02 -13.47
C ASP A 25 9.86 -3.14 -12.89
N GLY A 26 9.60 -2.40 -11.81
CA GLY A 26 10.56 -1.45 -11.19
C GLY A 26 11.37 -1.99 -10.00
N GLY A 27 11.42 -3.31 -9.80
CA GLY A 27 12.11 -3.90 -8.65
C GLY A 27 12.70 -5.28 -8.92
N VAL A 28 13.08 -5.96 -7.84
CA VAL A 28 13.74 -7.26 -7.87
C VAL A 28 13.11 -8.24 -6.89
N ILE A 29 13.23 -9.54 -7.18
CA ILE A 29 12.97 -10.61 -6.22
C ILE A 29 14.28 -11.01 -5.56
N VAL A 30 14.34 -10.91 -4.24
CA VAL A 30 15.52 -11.21 -3.44
C VAL A 30 15.26 -12.43 -2.58
N GLU A 31 16.14 -13.42 -2.68
CA GLU A 31 16.24 -14.54 -1.77
C GLU A 31 17.00 -14.15 -0.52
N THR A 32 16.26 -14.00 0.57
CA THR A 32 16.83 -13.56 1.83
C THR A 32 17.77 -14.62 2.39
N GLN A 33 18.99 -14.21 2.72
CA GLN A 33 20.00 -15.04 3.39
C GLN A 33 20.16 -14.67 4.86
N ALA A 34 19.94 -13.39 5.19
CA ALA A 34 19.91 -12.89 6.55
C ALA A 34 18.95 -11.70 6.67
N SER A 35 18.32 -11.54 7.83
CA SER A 35 17.52 -10.35 8.14
C SER A 35 17.65 -9.96 9.60
N LEU A 36 17.72 -8.66 9.88
CA LEU A 36 17.95 -8.15 11.22
C LEU A 36 16.63 -7.80 11.92
N VAL A 37 16.39 -8.43 13.07
CA VAL A 37 15.32 -8.04 13.98
C VAL A 37 15.81 -6.88 14.84
N SER A 38 15.15 -5.72 14.71
CA SER A 38 15.49 -4.53 15.49
C SER A 38 14.53 -4.40 16.67
N ALA A 39 15.04 -4.68 17.86
CA ALA A 39 14.24 -4.70 19.07
C ALA A 39 13.52 -3.38 19.38
N GLY A 40 14.04 -2.21 18.97
CA GLY A 40 13.38 -0.93 19.21
C GLY A 40 12.09 -0.78 18.38
N THR A 41 12.24 -0.82 17.06
CA THR A 41 11.14 -0.58 16.12
C THR A 41 10.10 -1.70 16.14
N GLU A 42 10.55 -2.96 16.22
CA GLU A 42 9.63 -4.10 16.16
C GLU A 42 8.90 -4.33 17.46
N LYS A 43 9.53 -4.09 18.62
CA LYS A 43 8.82 -4.12 19.90
C LYS A 43 7.70 -3.09 19.95
N MET A 44 7.91 -1.89 19.40
CA MET A 44 6.85 -0.88 19.30
C MET A 44 5.66 -1.37 18.45
N LEU A 45 5.92 -1.99 17.30
CA LEU A 45 4.86 -2.57 16.46
C LEU A 45 4.09 -3.67 17.22
N VAL A 46 4.82 -4.51 17.94
CA VAL A 46 4.26 -5.59 18.77
C VAL A 46 3.42 -5.04 19.93
N ASP A 47 3.90 -4.03 20.63
CA ASP A 47 3.20 -3.39 21.75
C ASP A 47 1.93 -2.68 21.27
N LEU A 48 2.00 -2.01 20.11
CA LEU A 48 0.83 -1.39 19.48
C LEU A 48 -0.22 -2.43 19.05
N ALA A 49 0.21 -3.56 18.50
CA ALA A 49 -0.69 -4.66 18.13
C ALA A 49 -1.40 -5.26 19.35
N LYS A 50 -0.75 -5.28 20.53
CA LYS A 50 -1.31 -5.78 21.79
C LYS A 50 -2.13 -4.75 22.57
N ALA A 51 -2.06 -3.47 22.22
CA ALA A 51 -2.85 -2.44 22.89
C ALA A 51 -4.36 -2.69 22.78
N SER A 52 -5.11 -2.30 23.81
CA SER A 52 -6.58 -2.35 23.78
C SER A 52 -7.13 -1.52 22.61
N LEU A 53 -8.38 -1.76 22.18
CA LEU A 53 -9.00 -0.95 21.12
C LEU A 53 -8.98 0.55 21.46
N VAL A 54 -9.14 0.90 22.74
CA VAL A 54 -9.01 2.28 23.24
C VAL A 54 -7.56 2.76 23.11
N GLY A 55 -6.57 1.95 23.48
CA GLY A 55 -5.16 2.28 23.30
C GLY A 55 -4.77 2.50 21.84
N LYS A 56 -5.25 1.66 20.93
CA LYS A 56 -5.07 1.81 19.47
C LYS A 56 -5.74 3.08 18.94
N ALA A 57 -6.95 3.37 19.42
CA ALA A 57 -7.70 4.58 19.05
C ALA A 57 -6.99 5.85 19.53
N MET A 58 -6.46 5.86 20.75
CA MET A 58 -5.67 6.98 21.29
C MET A 58 -4.36 7.20 20.53
N ALA A 59 -3.71 6.12 20.08
CA ALA A 59 -2.49 6.21 19.28
C ALA A 59 -2.74 6.74 17.85
N ARG A 60 -3.97 6.64 17.34
CA ARG A 60 -4.37 7.03 15.97
C ARG A 60 -5.70 7.79 15.95
N PRO A 61 -5.77 9.01 16.52
CA PRO A 61 -7.00 9.80 16.58
C PRO A 61 -7.54 10.19 15.20
N ASP A 62 -6.67 10.26 14.19
CA ASP A 62 -7.01 10.47 12.79
C ASP A 62 -7.91 9.34 12.24
N LEU A 63 -7.57 8.08 12.52
CA LEU A 63 -8.36 6.92 12.08
C LEU A 63 -9.70 6.85 12.78
N VAL A 64 -9.78 7.30 14.05
CA VAL A 64 -11.05 7.37 14.79
C VAL A 64 -12.02 8.32 14.12
N ARG A 65 -11.57 9.52 13.71
CA ARG A 65 -12.43 10.47 12.97
C ARG A 65 -12.95 9.86 11.67
N GLN A 66 -12.08 9.19 10.91
CA GLN A 66 -12.50 8.51 9.67
C GLN A 66 -13.56 7.41 9.91
N VAL A 67 -13.47 6.69 11.03
CA VAL A 67 -14.46 5.67 11.41
C VAL A 67 -15.80 6.33 11.75
N VAL A 68 -15.80 7.44 12.51
CA VAL A 68 -17.02 8.20 12.82
C VAL A 68 -17.69 8.73 11.55
N ASP A 69 -16.93 9.31 10.64
CA ASP A 69 -17.46 9.84 9.37
C ASP A 69 -18.05 8.74 8.50
N LYS A 70 -17.39 7.57 8.41
CA LYS A 70 -17.91 6.40 7.70
C LYS A 70 -19.18 5.85 8.34
N ALA A 71 -19.24 5.78 9.67
CA ALA A 71 -20.43 5.32 10.38
C ALA A 71 -21.65 6.20 10.09
N ARG A 72 -21.45 7.53 9.96
CA ARG A 72 -22.51 8.47 9.58
C ARG A 72 -22.98 8.29 8.14
N GLN A 73 -22.07 7.99 7.21
CA GLN A 73 -22.37 7.89 5.78
C GLN A 73 -22.95 6.52 5.37
N GLU A 74 -22.31 5.45 5.83
CA GLU A 74 -22.54 4.06 5.39
C GLU A 74 -23.28 3.22 6.44
N GLY A 75 -23.49 3.78 7.65
CA GLY A 75 -24.11 3.10 8.78
C GLY A 75 -23.10 2.38 9.69
N ILE A 76 -23.50 2.21 10.96
CA ILE A 76 -22.66 1.65 12.03
C ILE A 76 -22.25 0.20 11.73
N ALA A 77 -23.20 -0.66 11.33
CA ALA A 77 -22.93 -2.08 11.11
C ALA A 77 -21.88 -2.33 10.01
N SER A 78 -21.98 -1.62 8.87
CA SER A 78 -21.00 -1.71 7.78
C SER A 78 -19.62 -1.21 8.22
N THR A 79 -19.60 -0.11 8.98
CA THR A 79 -18.36 0.47 9.49
C THR A 79 -17.66 -0.46 10.48
N VAL A 80 -18.40 -1.07 11.42
CA VAL A 80 -17.87 -2.07 12.35
C VAL A 80 -17.28 -3.28 11.61
N ALA A 81 -17.97 -3.78 10.58
CA ALA A 81 -17.46 -4.88 9.77
C ALA A 81 -16.14 -4.51 9.06
N LYS A 82 -16.03 -3.29 8.50
CA LYS A 82 -14.79 -2.78 7.88
C LYS A 82 -13.65 -2.59 8.88
N VAL A 83 -13.94 -2.08 10.07
CA VAL A 83 -12.93 -1.93 11.13
C VAL A 83 -12.43 -3.30 11.57
N ARG A 84 -13.34 -4.23 11.87
CA ARG A 84 -12.98 -5.62 12.23
C ARG A 84 -12.14 -6.27 11.14
N ALA A 85 -12.53 -6.12 9.88
CA ALA A 85 -11.78 -6.63 8.73
C ALA A 85 -10.33 -6.12 8.68
N ARG A 86 -10.12 -4.84 8.99
CA ARG A 86 -8.78 -4.23 9.03
C ARG A 86 -7.98 -4.70 10.24
N LEU A 87 -8.63 -4.89 11.38
CA LEU A 87 -8.00 -5.40 12.61
C LEU A 87 -7.60 -6.87 12.52
N ASP A 88 -8.29 -7.66 11.70
CA ASP A 88 -7.99 -9.08 11.46
C ASP A 88 -6.88 -9.28 10.41
N THR A 89 -6.35 -8.20 9.83
CA THR A 89 -5.31 -8.29 8.79
C THR A 89 -3.93 -8.50 9.43
N PRO A 90 -3.19 -9.57 9.07
CA PRO A 90 -1.84 -9.79 9.54
C PRO A 90 -0.87 -8.70 9.02
N ILE A 91 0.07 -8.30 9.88
CA ILE A 91 1.13 -7.34 9.55
C ILE A 91 2.43 -8.11 9.32
N PRO A 92 3.09 -7.91 8.16
CA PRO A 92 4.42 -8.46 7.93
C PRO A 92 5.44 -7.74 8.83
N LEU A 93 6.36 -8.49 9.41
CA LEU A 93 7.46 -7.93 10.21
C LEU A 93 8.76 -7.91 9.42
N GLY A 94 9.70 -7.07 9.87
CA GLY A 94 10.99 -6.86 9.24
C GLY A 94 11.01 -5.67 8.28
N TYR A 95 12.19 -5.05 8.17
CA TYR A 95 12.43 -3.89 7.31
C TYR A 95 13.90 -3.77 6.85
N SER A 96 14.71 -4.80 7.11
CA SER A 96 16.16 -4.82 6.85
C SER A 96 16.61 -6.25 6.61
N CYS A 97 17.03 -6.55 5.37
CA CYS A 97 17.51 -7.88 5.01
C CYS A 97 18.61 -7.82 3.96
N ALA A 98 19.30 -8.94 3.75
CA ALA A 98 20.25 -9.11 2.67
C ALA A 98 20.11 -10.49 2.04
N GLY A 99 20.37 -10.57 0.74
CA GLY A 99 20.05 -11.75 -0.04
C GLY A 99 20.49 -11.66 -1.49
N ARG A 100 20.30 -12.75 -2.24
CA ARG A 100 20.67 -12.81 -3.66
C ARG A 100 19.49 -12.46 -4.56
N VAL A 101 19.75 -11.70 -5.62
CA VAL A 101 18.73 -11.39 -6.61
C VAL A 101 18.42 -12.64 -7.45
N LEU A 102 17.15 -13.02 -7.52
CA LEU A 102 16.67 -14.13 -8.34
C LEU A 102 16.02 -13.66 -9.63
N GLU A 103 15.27 -12.56 -9.58
CA GLU A 103 14.56 -11.99 -10.74
C GLU A 103 14.67 -10.47 -10.76
N VAL A 104 14.69 -9.88 -11.96
CA VAL A 104 14.80 -8.44 -12.19
C VAL A 104 13.65 -7.98 -13.07
N GLY A 105 12.95 -6.93 -12.65
CA GLY A 105 11.82 -6.36 -13.37
C GLY A 105 12.23 -5.81 -14.74
N ARG A 106 11.32 -5.87 -15.72
CA ARG A 106 11.65 -5.51 -17.11
C ARG A 106 12.11 -4.08 -17.28
N ALA A 107 11.55 -3.13 -16.53
CA ALA A 107 11.94 -1.72 -16.59
C ALA A 107 13.38 -1.48 -16.07
N LEU A 108 13.94 -2.45 -15.33
CA LEU A 108 15.30 -2.38 -14.82
C LEU A 108 16.34 -3.03 -15.74
N ALA A 109 15.93 -3.77 -16.77
CA ALA A 109 16.83 -4.57 -17.60
C ALA A 109 17.98 -3.78 -18.25
N THR A 110 17.73 -2.52 -18.61
CA THR A 110 18.73 -1.61 -19.21
C THR A 110 19.27 -0.57 -18.23
N ASN A 111 18.80 -0.57 -16.97
CA ASN A 111 19.21 0.43 -15.99
C ASN A 111 20.59 0.07 -15.42
N PRO A 112 21.63 0.90 -15.61
CA PRO A 112 22.99 0.58 -15.17
C PRO A 112 23.12 0.51 -13.65
N ARG A 113 22.22 1.15 -12.89
CA ARG A 113 22.20 1.10 -11.43
C ARG A 113 21.53 -0.16 -10.89
N ALA A 114 20.73 -0.86 -11.69
CA ALA A 114 19.97 -2.02 -11.24
C ALA A 114 20.88 -3.22 -10.95
N PRO A 115 20.65 -3.93 -9.83
CA PRO A 115 21.35 -5.17 -9.56
C PRO A 115 20.94 -6.25 -10.58
N ARG A 116 21.84 -7.22 -10.78
CA ARG A 116 21.68 -8.33 -11.72
C ARG A 116 21.30 -9.60 -10.97
N VAL A 117 20.72 -10.57 -11.67
CA VAL A 117 20.49 -11.91 -11.12
C VAL A 117 21.82 -12.47 -10.61
N GLY A 118 21.83 -12.97 -9.37
CA GLY A 118 23.01 -13.48 -8.68
C GLY A 118 23.71 -12.46 -7.76
N ASP A 119 23.53 -11.15 -7.99
CA ASP A 119 24.12 -10.10 -7.14
C ASP A 119 23.64 -10.26 -5.69
N LEU A 120 24.56 -10.11 -4.73
CA LEU A 120 24.21 -9.96 -3.32
C LEU A 120 23.76 -8.52 -3.08
N VAL A 121 22.58 -8.35 -2.51
CA VAL A 121 21.98 -7.04 -2.24
C VAL A 121 21.52 -6.93 -0.80
N ALA A 122 21.57 -5.72 -0.26
CA ALA A 122 20.99 -5.33 1.01
C ALA A 122 19.75 -4.48 0.74
N CYS A 123 18.68 -4.75 1.47
CA CYS A 123 17.35 -4.23 1.20
C CYS A 123 16.76 -3.57 2.44
N GLY A 124 16.07 -2.45 2.23
CA GLY A 124 15.38 -1.70 3.26
C GLY A 124 13.87 -1.53 3.00
N GLY A 125 13.18 -0.98 3.99
CA GLY A 125 11.78 -0.58 3.87
C GLY A 125 10.79 -1.57 4.47
N ALA A 126 9.95 -1.09 5.39
CA ALA A 126 8.87 -1.89 5.97
C ALA A 126 7.82 -2.22 4.90
N GLY A 127 7.40 -3.48 4.84
CA GLY A 127 6.52 -3.98 3.77
C GLY A 127 7.25 -4.46 2.52
N TYR A 128 8.55 -4.15 2.37
CA TYR A 128 9.40 -4.60 1.27
C TYR A 128 10.48 -5.58 1.75
N ALA A 129 11.37 -5.17 2.65
CA ALA A 129 12.45 -5.98 3.20
C ALA A 129 12.01 -6.75 4.46
N ASN A 130 10.98 -7.59 4.32
CA ASN A 130 10.35 -8.32 5.42
C ASN A 130 11.21 -9.52 5.86
N HIS A 131 10.93 -10.04 7.06
CA HIS A 131 11.44 -11.34 7.53
C HIS A 131 10.73 -12.47 6.79
N ALA A 132 11.24 -12.77 5.60
CA ALA A 132 10.61 -13.65 4.65
C ALA A 132 11.67 -14.27 3.74
N GLU A 133 11.48 -15.51 3.30
CA GLU A 133 12.47 -16.19 2.46
C GLU A 133 12.65 -15.53 1.09
N LEU A 134 11.60 -14.93 0.54
CA LEU A 134 11.65 -14.14 -0.69
C LEU A 134 10.98 -12.78 -0.48
N ASN A 135 11.62 -11.73 -0.96
CA ASN A 135 11.07 -10.37 -0.90
C ASN A 135 11.06 -9.73 -2.29
N PHE A 136 9.97 -9.04 -2.63
CA PHE A 136 10.00 -8.06 -3.70
C PHE A 136 10.50 -6.74 -3.13
N VAL A 137 11.51 -6.14 -3.77
CA VAL A 137 12.12 -4.87 -3.31
C VAL A 137 12.24 -3.91 -4.50
N PRO A 138 11.70 -2.67 -4.41
CA PRO A 138 11.92 -1.63 -5.40
C PRO A 138 13.40 -1.26 -5.54
N LEU A 139 13.80 -0.77 -6.73
CA LEU A 139 15.18 -0.41 -7.03
C LEU A 139 15.84 0.49 -5.97
N ASN A 140 15.16 1.55 -5.55
CA ASN A 140 15.71 2.56 -4.64
C ASN A 140 15.72 2.11 -3.17
N LEU A 141 15.14 0.95 -2.85
CA LEU A 141 15.21 0.31 -1.55
C LEU A 141 16.21 -0.87 -1.54
N CYS A 142 17.02 -0.98 -2.59
CA CYS A 142 18.00 -2.03 -2.79
C CYS A 142 19.39 -1.43 -3.05
N ALA A 143 20.41 -1.88 -2.32
CA ALA A 143 21.80 -1.51 -2.51
C ALA A 143 22.65 -2.76 -2.77
N ARG A 144 23.59 -2.71 -3.72
CA ARG A 144 24.52 -3.83 -3.94
C ARG A 144 25.47 -3.96 -2.75
N VAL A 145 25.74 -5.20 -2.36
CA VAL A 145 26.69 -5.51 -1.31
C VAL A 145 28.09 -5.60 -1.92
N PRO A 146 29.08 -4.85 -1.40
CA PRO A 146 30.46 -4.95 -1.87
C PRO A 146 31.05 -6.34 -1.67
N GLU A 147 32.10 -6.65 -2.42
CA GLU A 147 32.80 -7.93 -2.30
C GLU A 147 33.39 -8.11 -0.89
N GLY A 148 33.32 -9.31 -0.33
CA GLY A 148 33.81 -9.61 1.02
C GLY A 148 32.87 -9.22 2.17
N VAL A 149 31.79 -8.46 1.92
CA VAL A 149 30.75 -8.19 2.93
C VAL A 149 29.75 -9.35 2.97
N THR A 150 29.54 -9.91 4.17
CA THR A 150 28.63 -11.05 4.36
C THR A 150 27.16 -10.62 4.35
N ALA A 151 26.23 -11.55 4.07
CA ALA A 151 24.80 -11.27 4.19
C ALA A 151 24.39 -10.88 5.62
N GLU A 152 25.00 -11.47 6.66
CA GLU A 152 24.71 -11.09 8.05
C GLU A 152 25.12 -9.64 8.34
N ASP A 153 26.30 -9.22 7.89
CA ASP A 153 26.73 -7.83 8.04
C ASP A 153 25.82 -6.88 7.25
N ALA A 154 25.50 -7.25 6.00
CA ALA A 154 24.66 -6.47 5.11
C ALA A 154 23.20 -6.36 5.60
N ALA A 155 22.70 -7.32 6.39
CA ALA A 155 21.34 -7.26 6.95
C ALA A 155 21.13 -6.06 7.89
N PHE A 156 22.20 -5.41 8.37
CA PHE A 156 22.14 -4.18 9.17
C PHE A 156 21.96 -2.91 8.34
N VAL A 157 21.87 -3.00 7.00
CA VAL A 157 21.90 -1.84 6.11
C VAL A 157 20.91 -0.74 6.48
N THR A 158 19.69 -1.08 6.88
CA THR A 158 18.67 -0.07 7.17
C THR A 158 18.96 0.67 8.49
N VAL A 159 19.37 -0.06 9.54
CA VAL A 159 19.76 0.59 10.81
C VAL A 159 21.09 1.34 10.70
N GLY A 160 22.00 0.86 9.86
CA GLY A 160 23.24 1.53 9.52
C GLY A 160 23.01 2.84 8.76
N ALA A 161 22.10 2.84 7.79
CA ALA A 161 21.67 4.03 7.08
C ALA A 161 20.99 5.05 8.01
N ILE A 162 20.20 4.61 8.99
CA ILE A 162 19.61 5.50 10.02
C ILE A 162 20.71 6.14 10.88
N ALA A 163 21.69 5.35 11.35
CA ALA A 163 22.83 5.86 12.10
C ALA A 163 23.62 6.89 11.28
N LEU A 164 23.92 6.58 10.01
CA LEU A 164 24.65 7.45 9.11
C LEU A 164 23.90 8.75 8.81
N GLN A 165 22.58 8.69 8.66
CA GLN A 165 21.77 9.89 8.51
C GLN A 165 21.83 10.78 9.76
N GLY A 166 21.82 10.19 10.96
CA GLY A 166 22.04 10.92 12.21
C GLY A 166 23.39 11.65 12.23
N VAL A 167 24.46 10.97 11.81
CA VAL A 167 25.79 11.58 11.66
C VAL A 167 25.76 12.73 10.65
N ARG A 168 25.08 12.57 9.52
CA ARG A 168 24.97 13.61 8.49
C ARG A 168 24.20 14.84 8.97
N GLN A 169 23.15 14.65 9.77
CA GLN A 169 22.41 15.76 10.39
C GLN A 169 23.26 16.50 11.44
N ALA A 170 24.17 15.81 12.12
CA ALA A 170 25.13 16.46 13.02
C ALA A 170 26.15 17.29 12.22
N ALA A 171 26.40 16.93 10.96
CA ALA A 171 27.38 17.56 10.08
C ALA A 171 28.75 17.76 10.76
N PRO A 172 29.33 16.71 11.39
CA PRO A 172 30.54 16.87 12.16
C PRO A 172 31.74 17.14 11.23
N VAL A 173 32.73 17.85 11.75
CA VAL A 173 34.01 18.06 11.06
C VAL A 173 35.15 17.30 11.76
N LEU A 174 36.21 17.04 10.99
CA LEU A 174 37.37 16.26 11.45
C LEU A 174 37.91 16.81 12.78
N GLY A 175 38.07 15.95 13.78
CA GLY A 175 38.61 16.29 15.09
C GLY A 175 37.58 16.77 16.13
N GLU A 176 36.31 16.97 15.77
CA GLU A 176 35.27 17.34 16.74
C GLU A 176 35.02 16.24 17.77
N ARG A 177 34.62 16.66 18.98
CA ARG A 177 34.27 15.81 20.11
C ARG A 177 32.76 15.63 20.17
N VAL A 178 32.29 14.42 19.87
CA VAL A 178 30.87 14.09 19.72
C VAL A 178 30.44 13.11 20.80
N VAL A 179 29.27 13.34 21.39
CA VAL A 179 28.66 12.45 22.39
C VAL A 179 27.51 11.67 21.75
N VAL A 180 27.44 10.36 22.00
CA VAL A 180 26.32 9.49 21.59
C VAL A 180 25.57 9.03 22.83
N ILE A 181 24.29 9.41 22.95
CA ILE A 181 23.41 9.05 24.07
C ILE A 181 22.45 7.94 23.62
N GLY A 182 22.57 6.76 24.22
CA GLY A 182 21.80 5.55 23.94
C GLY A 182 22.53 4.61 22.99
N LEU A 183 23.36 3.71 23.55
CA LEU A 183 24.21 2.76 22.84
C LEU A 183 23.52 1.42 22.54
N GLY A 184 22.26 1.48 22.11
CA GLY A 184 21.61 0.36 21.40
C GLY A 184 22.20 0.17 19.99
N LEU A 185 21.57 -0.64 19.14
CA LEU A 185 22.06 -0.94 17.78
C LEU A 185 22.49 0.30 16.99
N ILE A 186 21.61 1.31 16.89
CA ILE A 186 21.87 2.54 16.15
C ILE A 186 23.00 3.34 16.81
N GLY A 187 23.05 3.42 18.14
CA GLY A 187 24.10 4.14 18.88
C GLY A 187 25.48 3.52 18.68
N GLN A 188 25.58 2.20 18.74
CA GLN A 188 26.84 1.46 18.49
C GLN A 188 27.38 1.69 17.07
N LEU A 189 26.49 1.72 16.07
CA LEU A 189 26.86 2.02 14.68
C LEU A 189 27.23 3.50 14.51
N THR A 190 26.49 4.40 15.16
CA THR A 190 26.75 5.85 15.14
C THR A 190 28.14 6.17 15.68
N ALA A 191 28.54 5.55 16.80
CA ALA A 191 29.87 5.75 17.39
C ALA A 191 30.99 5.33 16.43
N GLN A 192 30.85 4.16 15.80
CA GLN A 192 31.82 3.68 14.81
C GLN A 192 31.90 4.60 13.57
N LEU A 193 30.75 5.06 13.07
CA LEU A 193 30.68 5.97 11.92
C LEU A 193 31.30 7.34 12.20
N LEU A 194 31.07 7.91 13.38
CA LEU A 194 31.69 9.18 13.81
C LEU A 194 33.22 9.04 13.88
N ARG A 195 33.70 7.95 14.47
CA ARG A 195 35.14 7.64 14.54
C ARG A 195 35.73 7.44 13.14
N ALA A 196 35.02 6.76 12.24
CA ALA A 196 35.44 6.60 10.84
C ALA A 196 35.49 7.94 10.09
N GLY A 197 34.63 8.90 10.45
CA GLY A 197 34.68 10.29 9.99
C GLY A 197 35.77 11.15 10.62
N GLY A 198 36.55 10.58 11.56
CA GLY A 198 37.66 11.23 12.25
C GLY A 198 37.26 12.13 13.42
N CYS A 199 36.05 11.95 13.95
CA CYS A 199 35.65 12.56 15.23
C CYS A 199 36.23 11.77 16.41
N LYS A 200 36.33 12.44 17.57
CA LYS A 200 36.50 11.78 18.85
C LYS A 200 35.12 11.51 19.46
N VAL A 201 34.88 10.32 19.99
CA VAL A 201 33.55 9.88 20.41
C VAL A 201 33.51 9.51 21.89
N LEU A 202 32.55 10.07 22.61
CA LEU A 202 32.15 9.58 23.94
C LEU A 202 30.80 8.87 23.86
N GLY A 203 30.75 7.62 24.28
CA GLY A 203 29.52 6.83 24.38
C GLY A 203 28.88 6.89 25.77
N HIS A 204 27.56 7.00 25.83
CA HIS A 204 26.80 6.90 27.08
C HIS A 204 25.52 6.07 26.92
N ASP A 205 25.30 5.14 27.85
CA ASP A 205 24.06 4.36 28.00
C ASP A 205 23.84 4.08 29.50
N LEU A 206 22.63 3.64 29.85
CA LEU A 206 22.29 3.18 31.20
C LEU A 206 22.86 1.77 31.47
N ASP A 207 23.15 1.01 30.42
CA ASP A 207 23.72 -0.33 30.49
C ASP A 207 25.26 -0.29 30.36
N PRO A 208 26.02 -0.63 31.42
CA PRO A 208 27.48 -0.66 31.38
C PRO A 208 28.04 -1.56 30.28
N ALA A 209 27.40 -2.71 29.99
CA ALA A 209 27.88 -3.64 28.98
C ALA A 209 27.84 -3.03 27.56
N ARG A 210 26.89 -2.12 27.30
CA ARG A 210 26.81 -1.39 26.03
C ARG A 210 27.87 -0.30 25.93
N MET A 211 28.22 0.36 27.04
CA MET A 211 29.34 1.30 27.08
C MET A 211 30.66 0.56 26.81
N ASP A 212 30.91 -0.56 27.48
CA ASP A 212 32.11 -1.37 27.25
C ASP A 212 32.22 -1.86 25.80
N LEU A 213 31.09 -2.28 25.21
CA LEU A 213 31.03 -2.65 23.80
C LEU A 213 31.39 -1.48 22.89
N ALA A 214 30.86 -0.28 23.14
CA ALA A 214 31.16 0.90 22.35
C ALA A 214 32.65 1.24 22.42
N GLN A 215 33.26 1.14 23.61
CA GLN A 215 34.69 1.36 23.79
C GLN A 215 35.52 0.32 23.02
N ARG A 216 35.20 -0.97 23.13
CA ARG A 216 35.86 -2.05 22.36
C ARG A 216 35.74 -1.85 20.84
N LEU A 217 34.62 -1.28 20.38
CA LEU A 217 34.37 -1.03 18.97
C LEU A 217 34.92 0.30 18.47
N GLY A 218 35.52 1.11 19.33
CA GLY A 218 36.35 2.26 18.95
C GLY A 218 35.90 3.62 19.47
N ALA A 219 34.95 3.71 20.40
CA ALA A 219 34.69 4.96 21.11
C ALA A 219 35.91 5.35 21.97
N ASP A 220 36.36 6.61 21.88
CA ASP A 220 37.52 7.12 22.60
C ASP A 220 37.31 7.20 24.10
N ALA A 221 36.06 7.42 24.54
CA ALA A 221 35.69 7.51 25.94
C ALA A 221 34.28 6.94 26.19
N ILE A 222 34.03 6.59 27.45
CA ILE A 222 32.69 6.26 27.95
C ILE A 222 32.41 7.01 29.25
N ALA A 223 31.13 7.22 29.55
CA ALA A 223 30.74 7.82 30.83
C ALA A 223 31.13 6.92 32.02
N GLY A 224 30.94 5.60 31.87
CA GLY A 224 31.06 4.65 32.98
C GLY A 224 30.01 4.94 34.05
N ASP A 225 30.40 4.82 35.32
CA ASP A 225 29.52 5.12 36.46
C ASP A 225 29.41 6.61 36.79
N ARG A 226 30.14 7.48 36.07
CA ARG A 226 30.14 8.92 36.32
C ARG A 226 28.88 9.59 35.77
N PRO A 227 28.39 10.67 36.41
CA PRO A 227 27.40 11.55 35.80
C PRO A 227 27.86 12.00 34.40
N LEU A 228 26.95 12.00 33.43
CA LEU A 228 27.28 12.31 32.03
C LEU A 228 28.00 13.65 31.87
N ALA A 229 27.56 14.68 32.62
CA ALA A 229 28.18 16.01 32.58
C ALA A 229 29.66 15.99 33.01
N GLU A 230 30.02 15.22 34.03
CA GLU A 230 31.41 15.08 34.49
C GLU A 230 32.27 14.33 33.48
N ALA A 231 31.74 13.25 32.91
CA ALA A 231 32.43 12.50 31.88
C ALA A 231 32.68 13.34 30.61
N VAL A 232 31.68 14.12 30.19
CA VAL A 232 31.82 15.04 29.05
C VAL A 232 32.79 16.17 29.37
N ALA A 233 32.75 16.75 30.58
CA ALA A 233 33.71 17.77 30.99
C ALA A 233 35.15 17.23 30.92
N ALA A 234 35.41 16.04 31.44
CA ALA A 234 36.73 15.40 31.35
C ALA A 234 37.14 15.12 29.88
N PHE A 235 36.22 14.62 29.07
CA PHE A 235 36.47 14.31 27.65
C PHE A 235 36.72 15.55 26.78
N THR A 236 36.13 16.69 27.16
CA THR A 236 36.12 17.93 26.37
C THR A 236 36.99 19.04 26.96
N ASP A 237 37.77 18.76 28.02
CA ASP A 237 38.53 19.75 28.78
C ASP A 237 37.65 20.90 29.29
N GLY A 238 36.44 20.56 29.74
CA GLY A 238 35.43 21.50 30.28
C GLY A 238 34.67 22.31 29.24
N ARG A 239 34.91 22.11 27.94
CA ARG A 239 34.31 22.93 26.86
C ARG A 239 32.90 22.52 26.48
N GLY A 240 32.50 21.29 26.79
CA GLY A 240 31.26 20.69 26.30
C GLY A 240 31.42 20.08 24.90
N ALA A 241 30.47 19.25 24.49
CA ALA A 241 30.53 18.52 23.23
C ALA A 241 30.14 19.40 22.03
N ASP A 242 30.83 19.25 20.90
CA ASP A 242 30.55 19.95 19.64
C ASP A 242 29.19 19.55 19.04
N ALA A 243 28.87 18.27 19.17
CA ALA A 243 27.58 17.71 18.82
C ALA A 243 27.20 16.58 19.80
N VAL A 244 25.90 16.41 20.01
CA VAL A 244 25.34 15.29 20.76
C VAL A 244 24.27 14.60 19.91
N ILE A 245 24.43 13.30 19.66
CA ILE A 245 23.47 12.49 18.91
C ILE A 245 22.70 11.59 19.88
N VAL A 246 21.39 11.77 19.93
CA VAL A 246 20.47 11.02 20.80
C VAL A 246 19.86 9.87 20.01
N THR A 247 20.34 8.66 20.29
CA THR A 247 19.88 7.38 19.71
C THR A 247 19.06 6.55 20.71
N ALA A 248 18.82 7.09 21.91
CA ALA A 248 17.99 6.48 22.95
C ALA A 248 16.51 6.37 22.56
N SER A 249 15.80 5.47 23.24
CA SER A 249 14.33 5.36 23.15
C SER A 249 13.74 5.54 24.53
N ALA A 250 12.94 6.58 24.74
CA ALA A 250 12.33 6.91 26.03
C ALA A 250 10.99 7.65 25.84
N LYS A 251 10.05 7.51 26.78
CA LYS A 251 8.83 8.35 26.77
C LYS A 251 9.11 9.79 27.23
N SER A 252 10.17 10.00 28.01
CA SER A 252 10.54 11.30 28.57
C SER A 252 11.48 12.08 27.64
N SER A 253 11.57 13.40 27.85
CA SER A 253 12.54 14.28 27.19
C SER A 253 13.93 14.23 27.82
N ALA A 254 14.14 13.42 28.86
CA ALA A 254 15.38 13.40 29.65
C ALA A 254 16.65 13.19 28.80
N PRO A 255 16.68 12.29 27.79
CA PRO A 255 17.86 12.15 26.93
C PRO A 255 18.22 13.41 26.14
N VAL A 256 17.21 14.17 25.69
CA VAL A 256 17.41 15.40 24.91
C VAL A 256 17.83 16.56 25.83
N ILE A 257 17.27 16.62 27.03
CA ILE A 257 17.68 17.59 28.06
C ILE A 257 19.14 17.37 28.45
N ALA A 258 19.52 16.12 28.76
CA ALA A 258 20.90 15.76 29.06
C ALA A 258 21.85 16.11 27.90
N ALA A 259 21.42 15.89 26.65
CA ALA A 259 22.17 16.31 25.47
C ALA A 259 22.41 17.83 25.43
N ALA A 260 21.40 18.63 25.72
CA ALA A 260 21.50 20.08 25.76
C ALA A 260 22.41 20.58 26.91
N GLU A 261 22.39 19.91 28.05
CA GLU A 261 23.22 20.23 29.21
C GLU A 261 24.72 19.99 28.96
N VAL A 262 25.08 18.96 28.20
CA VAL A 262 26.48 18.62 27.93
C VAL A 262 27.03 19.18 26.62
N ALA A 263 26.17 19.67 25.73
CA ALA A 263 26.58 20.40 24.54
C ALA A 263 27.25 21.74 24.91
N ARG A 264 28.25 22.15 24.12
CA ARG A 264 28.85 23.48 24.24
C ARG A 264 27.90 24.59 23.78
N VAL A 265 28.23 25.85 24.08
CA VAL A 265 27.57 27.01 23.46
C VAL A 265 27.73 26.93 21.94
N LYS A 266 26.63 27.13 21.19
CA LYS A 266 26.50 26.90 19.74
C LYS A 266 26.76 25.45 19.31
N GLY A 267 26.54 24.50 20.22
CA GLY A 267 26.58 23.07 19.93
C GLY A 267 25.32 22.59 19.20
N ARG A 268 25.41 21.38 18.63
CA ARG A 268 24.31 20.74 17.90
C ARG A 268 23.75 19.55 18.67
N VAL A 269 22.44 19.42 18.71
CA VAL A 269 21.74 18.24 19.23
C VAL A 269 20.95 17.61 18.08
N VAL A 270 21.19 16.33 17.83
CA VAL A 270 20.51 15.57 16.78
C VAL A 270 19.71 14.45 17.43
N VAL A 271 18.40 14.43 17.21
CA VAL A 271 17.52 13.36 17.70
C VAL A 271 17.29 12.35 16.59
N VAL A 272 17.76 11.12 16.82
CA VAL A 272 17.59 9.97 15.92
C VAL A 272 16.60 8.96 16.52
N GLY A 273 16.71 8.74 17.83
CA GLY A 273 15.84 7.83 18.56
C GLY A 273 14.47 8.42 18.90
N MET A 274 13.62 7.60 19.50
CA MET A 274 12.25 7.98 19.87
C MET A 274 12.21 8.47 21.31
N VAL A 275 12.16 9.80 21.49
CA VAL A 275 12.23 10.46 22.81
C VAL A 275 11.14 11.51 22.96
N GLY A 276 10.82 11.90 24.19
CA GLY A 276 9.94 13.03 24.45
C GLY A 276 10.53 14.34 23.92
N MET A 277 9.66 15.24 23.48
CA MET A 277 10.02 16.52 22.84
C MET A 277 9.46 17.73 23.59
N ASP A 278 9.20 17.58 24.90
CA ASP A 278 8.94 18.72 25.80
C ASP A 278 10.28 19.29 26.25
N LEU A 279 10.71 20.40 25.64
CA LEU A 279 12.09 20.91 25.71
C LEU A 279 12.18 22.22 26.49
N PRO A 280 13.07 22.32 27.50
CA PRO A 280 13.20 23.52 28.30
C PRO A 280 13.88 24.64 27.50
N ARG A 281 13.11 25.67 27.15
CA ARG A 281 13.58 26.83 26.37
C ARG A 281 14.87 27.43 26.92
N ASP A 282 14.98 27.54 28.24
CA ASP A 282 16.07 28.23 28.91
C ASP A 282 17.45 27.61 28.63
N VAL A 283 17.58 26.28 28.66
CA VAL A 283 18.86 25.58 28.38
C VAL A 283 19.29 25.77 26.93
N PHE A 284 18.35 25.60 25.99
CA PHE A 284 18.61 25.77 24.56
C PHE A 284 18.92 27.23 24.20
N TYR A 285 18.19 28.17 24.79
CA TYR A 285 18.35 29.60 24.53
C TYR A 285 19.67 30.14 25.07
N ARG A 286 20.04 29.82 26.31
CA ARG A 286 21.28 30.33 26.93
C ARG A 286 22.55 29.87 26.20
N LYS A 287 22.49 28.71 25.55
CA LYS A 287 23.61 28.14 24.79
C LYS A 287 23.49 28.34 23.29
N GLU A 288 22.41 28.93 22.77
CA GLU A 288 22.15 29.07 21.33
C GLU A 288 22.29 27.71 20.59
N LEU A 289 21.69 26.65 21.14
CA LEU A 289 21.82 25.31 20.58
C LEU A 289 21.00 25.14 19.30
N ALA A 290 21.58 24.44 18.32
CA ALA A 290 20.85 23.95 17.16
C ALA A 290 20.26 22.56 17.47
N LEU A 291 18.97 22.37 17.22
CA LEU A 291 18.28 21.10 17.35
C LEU A 291 17.81 20.62 15.98
N SER A 292 18.08 19.36 15.64
CA SER A 292 17.56 18.73 14.42
C SER A 292 16.99 17.34 14.70
N LEU A 293 16.03 16.94 13.85
CA LEU A 293 15.46 15.60 13.84
C LEU A 293 16.00 14.84 12.63
N SER A 294 16.46 13.61 12.85
CA SER A 294 16.93 12.74 11.77
C SER A 294 15.76 11.95 11.18
N MET A 295 15.50 12.16 9.89
CA MET A 295 14.45 11.44 9.16
C MET A 295 14.95 10.05 8.72
N SER A 296 14.77 9.04 9.59
CA SER A 296 15.05 7.62 9.28
C SER A 296 16.38 7.44 8.51
N TYR A 297 16.39 6.70 7.40
CA TYR A 297 17.55 6.51 6.52
C TYR A 297 17.79 7.64 5.50
N GLY A 298 17.07 8.76 5.60
CA GLY A 298 17.36 10.01 4.88
C GLY A 298 16.38 10.38 3.76
N PRO A 299 16.74 11.38 2.91
CA PRO A 299 15.94 11.87 1.79
C PRO A 299 15.47 10.76 0.84
N GLY A 300 14.20 10.84 0.42
CA GLY A 300 13.45 9.78 -0.25
C GLY A 300 12.36 9.19 0.63
N ARG A 301 12.56 9.22 1.97
CA ARG A 301 11.64 8.56 2.89
C ARG A 301 10.30 9.27 2.85
N TYR A 302 9.23 8.49 2.70
CA TYR A 302 7.85 8.98 2.53
C TYR A 302 7.57 9.64 1.17
N ASP A 303 8.45 9.47 0.18
CA ASP A 303 8.22 9.84 -1.21
C ASP A 303 7.97 8.56 -2.05
N PRO A 304 6.70 8.26 -2.40
CA PRO A 304 6.36 7.07 -3.19
C PRO A 304 6.99 7.07 -4.59
N GLU A 305 7.25 8.23 -5.18
CA GLU A 305 7.89 8.34 -6.50
C GLU A 305 9.34 7.86 -6.44
N TYR A 306 10.01 8.18 -5.32
CA TYR A 306 11.34 7.69 -5.03
C TYR A 306 11.34 6.21 -4.62
N GLU A 307 10.58 5.84 -3.57
CA GLU A 307 10.62 4.50 -2.98
C GLU A 307 10.03 3.43 -3.91
N GLU A 308 8.87 3.69 -4.52
CA GLU A 308 8.13 2.71 -5.33
C GLU A 308 8.29 2.95 -6.83
N GLY A 309 8.26 4.22 -7.25
CA GLY A 309 8.41 4.63 -8.64
C GLY A 309 9.84 4.50 -9.18
N GLY A 310 10.83 4.32 -8.30
CA GLY A 310 12.23 4.18 -8.68
C GLY A 310 12.85 5.47 -9.25
N ARG A 311 12.20 6.63 -9.07
CA ARG A 311 12.65 7.93 -9.57
C ARG A 311 13.63 8.55 -8.57
N ASP A 312 14.91 8.46 -8.87
CA ASP A 312 15.96 9.06 -8.01
C ASP A 312 15.96 10.59 -8.11
N TYR A 313 16.42 11.25 -7.04
CA TYR A 313 16.63 12.69 -7.06
C TYR A 313 17.86 13.04 -7.89
N PRO A 314 17.89 14.21 -8.55
CA PRO A 314 19.09 14.68 -9.20
C PRO A 314 20.27 14.70 -8.23
N PHE A 315 21.33 13.97 -8.59
CA PHE A 315 22.47 13.73 -7.71
C PHE A 315 23.11 15.02 -7.18
N ALA A 316 23.16 16.07 -8.01
CA ALA A 316 23.73 17.38 -7.66
C ALA A 316 22.92 18.13 -6.59
N HIS A 317 21.62 17.87 -6.45
CA HIS A 317 20.75 18.55 -5.48
C HIS A 317 20.59 17.75 -4.20
N VAL A 318 20.47 16.43 -4.32
CA VAL A 318 20.36 15.52 -3.18
C VAL A 318 21.47 14.49 -3.32
N ARG A 319 22.61 14.71 -2.65
CA ARG A 319 23.77 13.80 -2.71
C ARG A 319 23.54 12.48 -1.98
N TRP A 320 22.71 12.51 -0.95
CA TRP A 320 22.52 11.41 -0.01
C TRP A 320 21.04 11.09 0.12
N THR A 321 20.60 10.12 -0.65
CA THR A 321 19.27 9.51 -0.50
C THR A 321 19.34 8.27 0.38
N GLU A 322 18.22 7.67 0.71
CA GLU A 322 18.15 6.41 1.46
C GLU A 322 19.07 5.34 0.88
N GLN A 323 18.98 5.10 -0.43
CA GLN A 323 19.78 4.08 -1.12
C GLN A 323 21.28 4.38 -1.05
N ARG A 324 21.65 5.65 -1.19
CA ARG A 324 23.05 6.08 -1.11
C ARG A 324 23.56 6.10 0.34
N ASN A 325 22.69 6.29 1.33
CA ASN A 325 23.00 6.05 2.74
C ASN A 325 23.27 4.55 2.98
N MET A 326 22.44 3.67 2.44
CA MET A 326 22.62 2.21 2.50
C MET A 326 23.95 1.79 1.86
N ALA A 327 24.23 2.23 0.63
CA ALA A 327 25.49 1.94 -0.07
C ALA A 327 26.71 2.47 0.71
N ALA A 328 26.67 3.73 1.15
CA ALA A 328 27.77 4.32 1.92
C ALA A 328 28.02 3.60 3.26
N PHE A 329 26.98 3.10 3.91
CA PHE A 329 27.12 2.25 5.10
C PHE A 329 27.85 0.95 4.77
N LEU A 330 27.45 0.26 3.70
CA LEU A 330 28.09 -0.99 3.27
C LEU A 330 29.57 -0.80 2.90
N GLU A 331 29.94 0.33 2.29
CA GLU A 331 31.34 0.70 2.05
C GLU A 331 32.16 0.84 3.35
N GLN A 332 31.55 1.34 4.44
CA GLN A 332 32.23 1.39 5.75
C GLN A 332 32.40 0.01 6.37
N VAL A 333 31.46 -0.90 6.10
CA VAL A 333 31.56 -2.30 6.53
C VAL A 333 32.65 -3.03 5.76
N GLU A 334 32.72 -2.86 4.44
CA GLU A 334 33.76 -3.39 3.57
C GLU A 334 35.17 -2.99 4.04
N ARG A 335 35.34 -1.71 4.41
CA ARG A 335 36.60 -1.18 4.96
C ARG A 335 36.93 -1.67 6.38
N GLY A 336 36.02 -2.39 7.04
CA GLY A 336 36.13 -2.80 8.43
C GLY A 336 36.03 -1.63 9.44
N ALA A 337 35.66 -0.43 8.98
CA ALA A 337 35.48 0.74 9.83
C ALA A 337 34.22 0.63 10.70
N VAL A 338 33.24 -0.12 10.23
CA VAL A 338 32.04 -0.52 10.98
C VAL A 338 31.95 -2.04 10.97
N ARG A 339 31.68 -2.65 12.13
CA ARG A 339 31.67 -4.12 12.31
C ARG A 339 30.32 -4.62 12.84
N PRO A 340 29.29 -4.76 11.97
CA PRO A 340 27.95 -5.16 12.40
C PRO A 340 27.90 -6.54 13.05
N ARG A 341 28.70 -7.52 12.57
CA ARG A 341 28.80 -8.86 13.17
C ARG A 341 29.06 -8.88 14.68
N GLU A 342 29.81 -7.90 15.20
CA GLU A 342 30.15 -7.79 16.63
C GLU A 342 28.94 -7.37 17.48
N LEU A 343 27.87 -6.88 16.83
CA LEU A 343 26.62 -6.50 17.48
C LEU A 343 25.60 -7.66 17.52
N ILE A 344 25.89 -8.77 16.83
CA ILE A 344 25.00 -9.93 16.77
C ILE A 344 25.12 -10.73 18.06
N THR A 345 24.05 -10.78 18.84
CA THR A 345 23.99 -11.59 20.06
C THR A 345 23.29 -12.92 19.85
N HIS A 346 22.34 -12.99 18.91
CA HIS A 346 21.57 -14.20 18.63
C HIS A 346 21.42 -14.44 17.12
N ARG A 347 21.45 -15.72 16.74
CA ARG A 347 21.14 -16.21 15.41
C ARG A 347 20.01 -17.23 15.52
N ILE A 348 18.88 -16.95 14.89
CA ILE A 348 17.66 -17.75 15.02
C ILE A 348 17.19 -18.14 13.61
N PRO A 349 16.98 -19.43 13.29
CA PRO A 349 16.40 -19.82 12.01
C PRO A 349 15.02 -19.18 11.80
N ILE A 350 14.70 -18.79 10.55
CA ILE A 350 13.40 -18.18 10.22
C ILE A 350 12.19 -19.03 10.65
N ALA A 351 12.33 -20.36 10.66
CA ALA A 351 11.29 -21.29 11.13
C ALA A 351 10.94 -21.11 12.61
N GLU A 352 11.89 -20.61 13.41
CA GLU A 352 11.77 -20.38 14.84
C GLU A 352 11.66 -18.88 15.17
N ALA A 353 11.46 -18.00 14.19
CA ALA A 353 11.51 -16.55 14.40
C ALA A 353 10.60 -16.04 15.52
N ALA A 354 9.49 -16.73 15.83
CA ALA A 354 8.65 -16.41 16.99
C ALA A 354 9.44 -16.40 18.33
N SER A 355 10.45 -17.26 18.49
CA SER A 355 11.30 -17.32 19.69
C SER A 355 12.15 -16.06 19.86
N ALA A 356 12.53 -15.38 18.77
CA ALA A 356 13.24 -14.10 18.83
C ALA A 356 12.43 -13.03 19.55
N TYR A 357 11.12 -12.98 19.28
CA TYR A 357 10.23 -12.01 19.90
C TYR A 357 9.85 -12.39 21.33
N GLU A 358 9.72 -13.69 21.62
CA GLU A 358 9.56 -14.16 22.99
C GLU A 358 10.80 -13.86 23.84
N LEU A 359 12.01 -14.02 23.30
CA LEU A 359 13.25 -13.59 23.93
C LEU A 359 13.22 -12.09 24.26
N MET A 360 12.88 -11.25 23.28
CA MET A 360 12.79 -9.79 23.48
C MET A 360 11.76 -9.37 24.53
N ARG A 361 10.74 -10.21 24.76
CA ARG A 361 9.69 -10.00 25.75
C ARG A 361 10.08 -10.49 27.13
N ALA A 362 10.63 -11.70 27.22
CA ALA A 362 10.90 -12.39 28.48
C ALA A 362 12.19 -11.93 29.15
N GLN A 363 13.16 -11.46 28.37
CA GLN A 363 14.46 -11.05 28.87
C GLN A 363 14.59 -9.52 28.95
N PRO A 364 15.43 -9.01 29.88
CA PRO A 364 15.76 -7.59 29.92
C PRO A 364 16.44 -7.15 28.62
N ALA A 365 16.34 -5.86 28.29
CA ALA A 365 16.92 -5.32 27.06
C ALA A 365 18.46 -5.39 26.99
N SER A 366 19.13 -5.70 28.11
CA SER A 366 20.57 -5.97 28.18
C SER A 366 20.94 -7.37 27.66
N ALA A 367 19.99 -8.31 27.60
CA ALA A 367 20.24 -9.68 27.18
C ALA A 367 20.39 -9.84 25.65
N TYR A 368 20.04 -8.82 24.87
CA TYR A 368 20.12 -8.87 23.41
C TYR A 368 20.47 -7.50 22.82
N LEU A 369 21.12 -7.50 21.66
CA LEU A 369 21.44 -6.29 20.90
C LEU A 369 21.00 -6.44 19.45
N GLY A 370 21.72 -7.23 18.65
CA GLY A 370 21.33 -7.63 17.31
C GLY A 370 20.87 -9.09 17.26
N ILE A 371 19.66 -9.33 16.77
CA ILE A 371 19.15 -10.68 16.52
C ILE A 371 19.05 -10.85 15.00
N VAL A 372 19.81 -11.79 14.44
CA VAL A 372 19.77 -12.11 13.02
C VAL A 372 18.93 -13.35 12.80
N LEU A 373 17.96 -13.26 11.90
CA LEU A 373 17.27 -14.44 11.38
C LEU A 373 18.07 -15.05 10.24
N SER A 374 18.33 -16.35 10.32
CA SER A 374 19.02 -17.12 9.29
C SER A 374 18.04 -17.90 8.41
N TYR A 375 18.44 -18.13 7.16
CA TYR A 375 17.62 -18.74 6.12
C TYR A 375 18.34 -19.96 5.54
N PRO A 376 18.40 -21.08 6.26
CA PRO A 376 19.21 -22.24 5.90
C PRO A 376 18.84 -22.87 4.56
N ASP A 377 17.59 -22.68 4.10
CA ASP A 377 17.07 -23.20 2.83
C ASP A 377 17.38 -22.29 1.62
N ALA A 378 17.99 -21.13 1.81
CA ALA A 378 18.31 -20.18 0.74
C ALA A 378 19.20 -20.75 -0.38
N PRO A 379 20.24 -21.58 -0.15
CA PRO A 379 21.10 -22.02 -1.26
C PRO A 379 20.45 -23.01 -2.27
N ARG A 380 19.14 -23.28 -2.20
CA ARG A 380 18.49 -24.41 -2.89
C ARG A 380 17.43 -24.05 -3.94
N ARG A 381 17.15 -22.76 -4.21
CA ARG A 381 16.02 -22.38 -5.09
C ARG A 381 16.44 -22.13 -6.53
N THR A 382 15.82 -22.88 -7.45
CA THR A 382 15.89 -22.66 -8.90
C THR A 382 14.70 -21.81 -9.37
N PRO A 383 14.76 -21.14 -10.54
CA PRO A 383 13.63 -20.37 -11.07
C PRO A 383 12.30 -21.14 -11.13
N GLY A 384 12.33 -22.44 -11.44
CA GLY A 384 11.14 -23.29 -11.45
C GLY A 384 10.50 -23.47 -10.07
N LEU A 385 11.31 -23.54 -9.00
CA LEU A 385 10.82 -23.62 -7.62
C LEU A 385 10.17 -22.31 -7.16
N ILE A 386 10.61 -21.16 -7.69
CA ILE A 386 10.00 -19.85 -7.38
C ILE A 386 8.62 -19.75 -8.02
N ALA A 387 8.49 -20.13 -9.30
CA ALA A 387 7.21 -20.13 -10.00
C ALA A 387 6.19 -21.03 -9.28
N ALA A 388 6.58 -22.24 -8.89
CA ALA A 388 5.74 -23.13 -8.10
C ALA A 388 5.37 -22.54 -6.73
N ALA A 389 6.29 -21.81 -6.09
CA ALA A 389 6.05 -21.17 -4.79
C ALA A 389 5.10 -19.96 -4.87
N ARG A 390 4.73 -19.45 -6.05
CA ARG A 390 3.75 -18.36 -6.24
C ARG A 390 2.30 -18.80 -6.07
N ARG A 391 2.07 -20.08 -5.78
CA ARG A 391 0.77 -20.63 -5.40
C ARG A 391 0.92 -21.44 -4.11
N VAL A 392 -0.07 -21.32 -3.23
CA VAL A 392 -0.23 -22.15 -2.04
C VAL A 392 -1.69 -22.57 -1.95
N ASP A 393 -1.94 -23.88 -1.91
CA ASP A 393 -3.29 -24.40 -1.73
C ASP A 393 -3.75 -24.22 -0.27
N ALA A 394 -5.04 -23.97 -0.08
CA ALA A 394 -5.64 -23.80 1.23
C ALA A 394 -5.90 -25.17 1.89
N PRO A 395 -5.62 -25.35 3.19
CA PRO A 395 -5.77 -26.64 3.88
C PRO A 395 -7.19 -27.21 3.88
N ALA A 396 -8.21 -26.36 3.69
CA ALA A 396 -9.63 -26.72 3.85
C ALA A 396 -10.34 -27.12 2.54
N ALA A 397 -9.63 -27.20 1.40
CA ALA A 397 -10.26 -27.36 0.09
C ALA A 397 -10.14 -28.79 -0.49
N ALA A 398 -9.98 -29.79 0.36
CA ALA A 398 -9.85 -31.20 -0.03
C ALA A 398 -11.20 -31.92 -0.28
N ASP A 399 -12.34 -31.23 -0.13
CA ASP A 399 -13.65 -31.79 -0.43
C ASP A 399 -13.87 -31.93 -1.95
N ALA A 400 -14.69 -32.91 -2.35
CA ALA A 400 -15.05 -33.13 -3.74
C ALA A 400 -15.59 -31.84 -4.38
N ILE A 401 -15.01 -31.44 -5.51
CA ILE A 401 -15.39 -30.21 -6.21
C ILE A 401 -16.84 -30.32 -6.66
N ASP A 402 -17.72 -29.53 -6.03
CA ASP A 402 -19.08 -29.29 -6.50
C ASP A 402 -19.02 -28.56 -7.86
N ARG A 403 -19.12 -29.33 -8.95
CA ARG A 403 -19.06 -28.84 -10.33
C ARG A 403 -20.38 -28.24 -10.80
N ASP A 404 -21.45 -28.30 -9.99
CA ASP A 404 -22.75 -27.72 -10.34
C ASP A 404 -22.75 -26.19 -10.17
N ARG A 405 -21.81 -25.65 -9.37
CA ARG A 405 -21.58 -24.21 -9.20
C ARG A 405 -20.37 -23.72 -9.99
N PRO A 406 -20.47 -22.54 -10.65
CA PRO A 406 -19.34 -21.94 -11.36
C PRO A 406 -18.22 -21.55 -10.39
N GLY A 407 -16.99 -21.76 -10.84
CA GLY A 407 -15.76 -21.39 -10.18
C GLY A 407 -15.41 -19.94 -10.40
N VAL A 408 -15.28 -19.20 -9.32
CA VAL A 408 -14.95 -17.78 -9.35
C VAL A 408 -13.55 -17.56 -8.80
N GLY A 409 -12.72 -16.93 -9.60
CA GLY A 409 -11.37 -16.50 -9.28
C GLY A 409 -11.29 -14.98 -9.11
N PHE A 410 -10.35 -14.50 -8.30
CA PHE A 410 -10.13 -13.06 -8.11
C PHE A 410 -8.69 -12.69 -8.45
N VAL A 411 -8.51 -11.67 -9.30
CA VAL A 411 -7.24 -10.96 -9.47
C VAL A 411 -7.39 -9.58 -8.86
N GLY A 412 -6.62 -9.31 -7.80
CA GLY A 412 -6.81 -8.13 -6.97
C GLY A 412 -7.88 -8.36 -5.91
N ALA A 413 -7.47 -8.26 -4.64
CA ALA A 413 -8.36 -8.40 -3.49
C ALA A 413 -8.19 -7.21 -2.54
N GLY A 414 -8.27 -6.00 -3.11
CA GLY A 414 -8.18 -4.76 -2.34
C GLY A 414 -9.40 -4.51 -1.46
N ASN A 415 -9.47 -3.31 -0.87
CA ASN A 415 -10.56 -2.90 0.03
C ASN A 415 -11.95 -3.03 -0.59
N PHE A 416 -12.06 -2.79 -1.90
CA PHE A 416 -13.33 -2.87 -2.61
C PHE A 416 -13.79 -4.33 -2.77
N ALA A 417 -12.94 -5.21 -3.31
CA ALA A 417 -13.24 -6.63 -3.46
C ALA A 417 -13.59 -7.28 -2.10
N THR A 418 -12.77 -7.07 -1.07
CA THR A 418 -12.98 -7.64 0.27
C THR A 418 -14.14 -7.02 1.04
N GLY A 419 -14.43 -5.74 0.82
CA GLY A 419 -15.47 -5.01 1.52
C GLY A 419 -16.85 -5.03 0.86
N VAL A 420 -16.92 -5.35 -0.43
CA VAL A 420 -18.15 -5.25 -1.25
C VAL A 420 -18.40 -6.53 -2.04
N LEU A 421 -17.51 -6.90 -2.97
CA LEU A 421 -17.76 -7.99 -3.92
C LEU A 421 -17.80 -9.37 -3.25
N LEU A 422 -16.82 -9.69 -2.41
CA LEU A 422 -16.75 -10.98 -1.73
C LEU A 422 -17.92 -11.19 -0.74
N PRO A 423 -18.31 -10.20 0.09
CA PRO A 423 -19.54 -10.29 0.87
C PRO A 423 -20.80 -10.47 0.02
N ALA A 424 -20.93 -9.75 -1.10
CA ALA A 424 -22.08 -9.88 -1.99
C ALA A 424 -22.13 -11.28 -2.63
N LEU A 425 -20.99 -11.79 -3.12
CA LEU A 425 -20.87 -13.13 -3.69
C LEU A 425 -21.20 -14.23 -2.67
N ALA A 426 -20.68 -14.11 -1.44
CA ALA A 426 -20.97 -15.05 -0.36
C ALA A 426 -22.46 -15.08 -0.01
N SER A 427 -23.17 -13.95 -0.08
CA SER A 427 -24.62 -13.88 0.20
C SER A 427 -25.49 -14.59 -0.84
N LEU A 428 -24.97 -14.84 -2.04
CA LEU A 428 -25.70 -15.54 -3.09
C LEU A 428 -25.63 -17.07 -2.92
N ASP A 429 -24.55 -17.61 -2.36
CA ASP A 429 -24.27 -19.06 -2.26
C ASP A 429 -24.34 -19.83 -3.60
N ARG A 430 -24.04 -19.14 -4.71
CA ARG A 430 -24.16 -19.65 -6.09
C ARG A 430 -22.82 -19.88 -6.78
N ALA A 431 -21.71 -19.77 -6.06
CA ALA A 431 -20.37 -19.84 -6.63
C ALA A 431 -19.39 -20.51 -5.67
N ARG A 432 -18.42 -21.23 -6.21
CA ARG A 432 -17.28 -21.75 -5.45
C ARG A 432 -16.05 -20.87 -5.69
N LEU A 433 -15.29 -20.60 -4.64
CA LEU A 433 -14.10 -19.75 -4.72
C LEU A 433 -12.86 -20.57 -5.06
N THR A 434 -12.32 -20.36 -6.26
CA THR A 434 -11.15 -21.11 -6.77
C THR A 434 -9.85 -20.51 -6.24
N GLY A 435 -9.33 -19.48 -6.89
CA GLY A 435 -8.09 -18.82 -6.52
C GLY A 435 -8.27 -17.34 -6.25
N VAL A 436 -7.45 -16.81 -5.34
CA VAL A 436 -7.24 -15.37 -5.21
C VAL A 436 -5.77 -15.04 -5.47
N VAL A 437 -5.55 -14.12 -6.40
CA VAL A 437 -4.23 -13.64 -6.80
C VAL A 437 -4.08 -12.18 -6.42
N THR A 438 -3.02 -11.84 -5.69
CA THR A 438 -2.70 -10.46 -5.33
C THR A 438 -1.20 -10.16 -5.53
N ALA A 439 -0.79 -8.90 -5.42
CA ALA A 439 0.62 -8.54 -5.56
C ALA A 439 1.53 -9.09 -4.43
N THR A 440 0.97 -9.43 -3.26
CA THR A 440 1.74 -9.90 -2.10
C THR A 440 1.17 -11.19 -1.54
N GLY A 441 2.02 -12.19 -1.31
CA GLY A 441 1.58 -13.50 -0.82
C GLY A 441 0.80 -13.41 0.50
N MET A 442 1.17 -12.48 1.38
CA MET A 442 0.45 -12.28 2.64
C MET A 442 -1.01 -11.84 2.41
N SER A 443 -1.24 -10.88 1.51
CA SER A 443 -2.61 -10.44 1.25
C SER A 443 -3.43 -11.55 0.58
N ALA A 444 -2.86 -12.27 -0.38
CA ALA A 444 -3.51 -13.40 -1.03
C ALA A 444 -3.92 -14.47 -0.02
N ARG A 445 -3.00 -14.91 0.85
CA ARG A 445 -3.32 -15.94 1.86
C ARG A 445 -4.35 -15.47 2.87
N ASN A 446 -4.28 -14.22 3.33
CA ASN A 446 -5.26 -13.72 4.29
C ASN A 446 -6.67 -13.72 3.70
N VAL A 447 -6.82 -13.25 2.47
CA VAL A 447 -8.11 -13.23 1.77
C VAL A 447 -8.58 -14.67 1.50
N ALA A 448 -7.68 -15.55 1.05
CA ALA A 448 -8.00 -16.94 0.78
C ALA A 448 -8.55 -17.65 2.01
N ARG A 449 -7.83 -17.58 3.14
CA ARG A 449 -8.26 -18.17 4.41
C ARG A 449 -9.58 -17.61 4.90
N ARG A 450 -9.78 -16.29 4.80
CA ARG A 450 -10.96 -15.61 5.34
C ARG A 450 -12.23 -15.95 4.58
N HIS A 451 -12.13 -16.04 3.26
CA HIS A 451 -13.30 -16.23 2.39
C HIS A 451 -13.46 -17.68 1.90
N GLY A 452 -12.48 -18.55 2.14
CA GLY A 452 -12.55 -19.97 1.75
C GLY A 452 -12.17 -20.20 0.29
N PHE A 453 -11.16 -19.50 -0.23
CA PHE A 453 -10.61 -19.84 -1.55
C PHE A 453 -9.80 -21.13 -1.49
N ARG A 454 -9.89 -21.95 -2.54
CA ARG A 454 -9.09 -23.18 -2.70
C ARG A 454 -7.59 -22.92 -2.73
N PHE A 455 -7.13 -21.83 -3.36
CA PHE A 455 -5.72 -21.46 -3.34
C PHE A 455 -5.50 -19.95 -3.25
N ALA A 456 -4.32 -19.59 -2.75
CA ALA A 456 -3.79 -18.24 -2.76
C ALA A 456 -2.59 -18.17 -3.70
N GLY A 457 -2.46 -17.09 -4.46
CA GLY A 457 -1.30 -16.91 -5.33
C GLY A 457 -0.89 -15.46 -5.54
N THR A 458 0.23 -15.31 -6.22
CA THR A 458 0.75 -14.02 -6.73
C THR A 458 1.00 -14.05 -8.23
N ASP A 459 0.94 -15.24 -8.83
CA ASP A 459 0.92 -15.40 -10.27
C ASP A 459 -0.52 -15.53 -10.75
N ARG A 460 -0.88 -14.70 -11.74
CA ARG A 460 -2.19 -14.72 -12.39
C ARG A 460 -2.37 -15.97 -13.27
N GLY A 461 -1.28 -16.53 -13.81
CA GLY A 461 -1.31 -17.74 -14.63
C GLY A 461 -1.94 -18.91 -13.88
N ALA A 462 -1.69 -19.01 -12.57
CA ALA A 462 -2.29 -20.02 -11.70
C ALA A 462 -3.83 -20.00 -11.70
N LEU A 463 -4.45 -18.86 -12.01
CA LEU A 463 -5.90 -18.72 -12.11
C LEU A 463 -6.40 -18.88 -13.56
N PHE A 464 -5.64 -18.38 -14.53
CA PHE A 464 -6.01 -18.47 -15.94
C PHE A 464 -5.88 -19.89 -16.49
N GLU A 465 -4.94 -20.67 -15.98
CA GLU A 465 -4.70 -22.06 -16.38
C GLU A 465 -5.54 -23.06 -15.56
N ASP A 466 -6.23 -22.60 -14.50
CA ASP A 466 -7.03 -23.46 -13.63
C ASP A 466 -8.30 -23.94 -14.36
N PRO A 467 -8.45 -25.25 -14.66
CA PRO A 467 -9.62 -25.77 -15.36
C PRO A 467 -10.90 -25.63 -14.52
N ASP A 468 -10.80 -25.44 -13.21
CA ASP A 468 -11.96 -25.24 -12.36
C ASP A 468 -12.35 -23.75 -12.27
N THR A 469 -11.56 -22.79 -12.77
CA THR A 469 -11.99 -21.38 -12.81
C THR A 469 -12.81 -21.09 -14.07
N ASP A 470 -14.07 -20.71 -13.90
CA ASP A 470 -15.00 -20.37 -14.98
C ASP A 470 -15.10 -18.85 -15.20
N LEU A 471 -15.06 -18.08 -14.10
CA LEU A 471 -15.16 -16.62 -14.07
C LEU A 471 -13.97 -16.03 -13.32
N VAL A 472 -13.30 -15.05 -13.93
CA VAL A 472 -12.29 -14.21 -13.30
C VAL A 472 -12.89 -12.84 -12.98
N VAL A 473 -12.80 -12.44 -11.72
CA VAL A 473 -13.12 -11.09 -11.25
C VAL A 473 -11.81 -10.29 -11.15
N ILE A 474 -11.70 -9.22 -11.93
CA ILE A 474 -10.53 -8.33 -11.93
C ILE A 474 -10.87 -7.08 -11.13
N ALA A 475 -10.24 -6.91 -9.96
CA ALA A 475 -10.45 -5.79 -9.05
C ALA A 475 -9.10 -5.17 -8.63
N THR A 476 -8.29 -4.79 -9.63
CA THR A 476 -6.94 -4.23 -9.48
C THR A 476 -6.94 -2.70 -9.60
N ARG A 477 -5.77 -2.09 -9.80
CA ARG A 477 -5.67 -0.69 -10.25
C ARG A 477 -6.09 -0.60 -11.73
N HIS A 478 -6.53 0.59 -12.14
CA HIS A 478 -7.18 0.82 -13.43
C HIS A 478 -6.28 0.50 -14.64
N ASP A 479 -5.00 0.87 -14.57
CA ASP A 479 -3.99 0.59 -15.59
C ASP A 479 -3.80 -0.90 -15.89
N LEU A 480 -4.07 -1.77 -14.91
CA LEU A 480 -3.93 -3.21 -15.03
C LEU A 480 -5.17 -3.91 -15.59
N HIS A 481 -6.31 -3.23 -15.69
CA HIS A 481 -7.57 -3.85 -16.13
C HIS A 481 -7.46 -4.40 -17.56
N ALA A 482 -7.13 -3.56 -18.53
CA ALA A 482 -7.06 -3.97 -19.93
C ALA A 482 -6.10 -5.16 -20.19
N PRO A 483 -4.83 -5.17 -19.73
CA PRO A 483 -3.97 -6.32 -19.96
C PRO A 483 -4.48 -7.60 -19.28
N LEU A 484 -5.04 -7.50 -18.06
CA LEU A 484 -5.60 -8.66 -17.37
C LEU A 484 -6.86 -9.21 -18.06
N VAL A 485 -7.72 -8.34 -18.58
CA VAL A 485 -8.91 -8.73 -19.35
C VAL A 485 -8.50 -9.50 -20.59
N VAL A 486 -7.53 -8.98 -21.35
CA VAL A 486 -7.02 -9.62 -22.58
C VAL A 486 -6.47 -11.02 -22.27
N GLU A 487 -5.62 -11.13 -21.25
CA GLU A 487 -5.02 -12.42 -20.86
C GLU A 487 -6.08 -13.44 -20.38
N ALA A 488 -7.06 -13.01 -19.57
CA ALA A 488 -8.11 -13.88 -19.07
C ALA A 488 -9.05 -14.39 -20.20
N LEU A 489 -9.40 -13.51 -21.15
CA LEU A 489 -10.19 -13.89 -22.32
C LEU A 489 -9.43 -14.85 -23.22
N ALA A 490 -8.14 -14.61 -23.47
CA ALA A 490 -7.29 -15.51 -24.24
C ALA A 490 -7.16 -16.91 -23.61
N ALA A 491 -7.23 -16.99 -22.28
CA ALA A 491 -7.29 -18.24 -21.54
C ALA A 491 -8.70 -18.89 -21.51
N GLY A 492 -9.67 -18.36 -22.26
CA GLY A 492 -11.03 -18.88 -22.37
C GLY A 492 -11.91 -18.64 -21.15
N LYS A 493 -11.54 -17.71 -20.26
CA LYS A 493 -12.30 -17.41 -19.03
C LYS A 493 -13.38 -16.37 -19.28
N ALA A 494 -14.52 -16.49 -18.57
CA ALA A 494 -15.42 -15.35 -18.44
C ALA A 494 -14.77 -14.27 -17.57
N VAL A 495 -15.06 -13.00 -17.84
CA VAL A 495 -14.43 -11.88 -17.15
C VAL A 495 -15.48 -10.90 -16.62
N LEU A 496 -15.41 -10.61 -15.32
CA LEU A 496 -16.01 -9.44 -14.69
C LEU A 496 -14.88 -8.48 -14.29
N CYS A 497 -14.72 -7.40 -15.03
CA CYS A 497 -13.71 -6.38 -14.73
C CYS A 497 -14.35 -5.23 -13.94
N GLU A 498 -13.77 -4.84 -12.81
CA GLU A 498 -14.18 -3.58 -12.19
C GLU A 498 -13.92 -2.39 -13.10
N LYS A 499 -14.69 -1.32 -12.92
CA LYS A 499 -14.54 -0.13 -13.77
C LYS A 499 -13.26 0.66 -13.40
N PRO A 500 -12.66 1.36 -14.37
CA PRO A 500 -12.99 1.43 -15.78
C PRO A 500 -12.47 0.23 -16.57
N LEU A 501 -12.99 -0.02 -17.77
CA LEU A 501 -12.48 -1.12 -18.61
C LEU A 501 -11.03 -0.89 -19.09
N ALA A 502 -10.71 0.36 -19.39
CA ALA A 502 -9.41 0.81 -19.90
C ALA A 502 -9.16 2.26 -19.50
N ILE A 503 -7.90 2.67 -19.42
CA ILE A 503 -7.53 4.07 -19.13
C ILE A 503 -7.22 4.90 -20.37
N ASP A 504 -7.05 4.26 -21.52
CA ASP A 504 -6.84 4.92 -22.81
C ASP A 504 -7.46 4.12 -23.97
N ARG A 505 -7.55 4.76 -25.14
CA ARG A 505 -8.13 4.15 -26.35
C ARG A 505 -7.31 2.98 -26.90
N ALA A 506 -5.99 2.98 -26.73
CA ALA A 506 -5.14 1.89 -27.20
C ALA A 506 -5.38 0.62 -26.37
N GLN A 507 -5.56 0.76 -25.06
CA GLN A 507 -5.98 -0.29 -24.15
C GLN A 507 -7.38 -0.81 -24.52
N LEU A 508 -8.35 0.09 -24.74
CA LEU A 508 -9.71 -0.30 -25.13
C LEU A 508 -9.70 -1.11 -26.44
N ALA A 509 -8.96 -0.66 -27.46
CA ALA A 509 -8.83 -1.36 -28.74
C ALA A 509 -8.30 -2.80 -28.57
N ARG A 510 -7.30 -3.00 -27.70
CA ARG A 510 -6.79 -4.35 -27.37
C ARG A 510 -7.85 -5.23 -26.70
N VAL A 511 -8.62 -4.67 -25.77
CA VAL A 511 -9.71 -5.39 -25.11
C VAL A 511 -10.80 -5.78 -26.10
N VAL A 512 -11.20 -4.88 -27.00
CA VAL A 512 -12.21 -5.14 -28.03
C VAL A 512 -11.76 -6.27 -28.95
N ALA A 513 -10.52 -6.22 -29.44
CA ALA A 513 -9.96 -7.27 -30.28
C ALA A 513 -9.99 -8.64 -29.58
N ALA A 514 -9.51 -8.70 -28.33
CA ALA A 514 -9.51 -9.94 -27.55
C ALA A 514 -10.93 -10.46 -27.26
N ALA A 515 -11.88 -9.56 -26.97
CA ALA A 515 -13.27 -9.93 -26.76
C ALA A 515 -13.92 -10.49 -28.04
N GLN A 516 -13.62 -9.92 -29.20
CA GLN A 516 -14.13 -10.42 -30.48
C GLN A 516 -13.50 -11.78 -30.85
N GLU A 517 -12.21 -11.95 -30.59
CA GLU A 517 -11.46 -13.19 -30.89
C GLU A 517 -11.86 -14.36 -29.97
N HIS A 518 -12.09 -14.10 -28.68
CA HIS A 518 -12.28 -15.14 -27.66
C HIS A 518 -13.72 -15.23 -27.13
N GLY A 519 -14.71 -14.96 -27.97
CA GLY A 519 -16.13 -15.24 -27.67
C GLY A 519 -16.84 -14.24 -26.74
N GLY A 520 -16.21 -13.10 -26.43
CA GLY A 520 -16.89 -11.91 -25.91
C GLY A 520 -17.49 -12.06 -24.51
N ARG A 521 -17.00 -13.01 -23.70
CA ARG A 521 -17.52 -13.26 -22.34
C ARG A 521 -16.99 -12.27 -21.31
N LEU A 522 -17.17 -10.99 -21.59
CA LEU A 522 -16.71 -9.85 -20.81
C LEU A 522 -17.91 -9.03 -20.30
N THR A 523 -17.84 -8.61 -19.04
CA THR A 523 -18.66 -7.52 -18.50
C THR A 523 -17.82 -6.60 -17.63
N VAL A 524 -18.30 -5.37 -17.42
CA VAL A 524 -17.70 -4.41 -16.49
C VAL A 524 -18.60 -4.23 -15.27
N GLY A 525 -18.00 -3.93 -14.11
CA GLY A 525 -18.64 -3.64 -12.82
C GLY A 525 -19.47 -2.35 -12.80
N PHE A 526 -20.32 -2.15 -13.81
CA PHE A 526 -21.27 -1.04 -13.86
C PHE A 526 -22.52 -1.33 -13.04
N ASN A 527 -22.32 -1.61 -11.75
CA ASN A 527 -23.32 -2.15 -10.83
C ASN A 527 -24.66 -1.39 -10.77
N ARG A 528 -24.69 -0.12 -11.14
CA ARG A 528 -25.84 0.80 -11.00
C ARG A 528 -27.05 0.34 -11.82
N ARG A 529 -26.80 -0.18 -13.03
CA ARG A 529 -27.84 -0.76 -13.90
C ARG A 529 -28.57 -1.95 -13.27
N PHE A 530 -27.92 -2.63 -12.33
CA PHE A 530 -28.49 -3.77 -11.61
C PHE A 530 -29.25 -3.36 -10.36
N SER A 531 -29.13 -2.11 -9.90
CA SER A 531 -29.85 -1.67 -8.71
C SER A 531 -31.37 -1.79 -8.89
N PRO A 532 -32.11 -2.25 -7.87
CA PRO A 532 -33.56 -2.41 -7.98
C PRO A 532 -34.29 -1.12 -8.36
N LEU A 533 -33.85 0.02 -7.82
CA LEU A 533 -34.48 1.32 -8.10
C LEU A 533 -34.20 1.82 -9.52
N LEU A 534 -32.99 1.64 -10.06
CA LEU A 534 -32.70 2.08 -11.43
C LEU A 534 -33.37 1.16 -12.47
N ARG A 535 -33.46 -0.16 -12.20
CA ARG A 535 -34.24 -1.09 -13.04
C ARG A 535 -35.72 -0.71 -13.07
N ARG A 536 -36.29 -0.32 -11.92
CA ARG A 536 -37.66 0.20 -11.85
C ARG A 536 -37.80 1.55 -12.56
N ALA A 537 -36.82 2.45 -12.46
CA ALA A 537 -36.80 3.70 -13.21
C ALA A 537 -36.82 3.45 -14.72
N ARG A 538 -35.98 2.55 -15.23
CA ARG A 538 -35.99 2.13 -16.63
C ARG A 538 -37.34 1.56 -17.04
N ALA A 539 -37.88 0.61 -16.27
CA ALA A 539 -39.19 0.02 -16.55
C ALA A 539 -40.32 1.06 -16.57
N HIS A 540 -40.27 2.06 -15.68
CA HIS A 540 -41.23 3.17 -15.66
C HIS A 540 -41.12 4.05 -16.90
N MET A 541 -39.97 4.11 -17.56
CA MET A 541 -39.74 4.88 -18.78
C MET A 541 -39.99 4.09 -20.07
N VAL A 542 -40.29 2.79 -19.98
CA VAL A 542 -40.70 1.97 -21.14
C VAL A 542 -42.06 2.44 -21.66
N GLY A 543 -42.19 2.50 -22.99
CA GLY A 543 -43.40 2.97 -23.67
C GLY A 543 -43.63 4.49 -23.54
N ARG A 544 -42.55 5.27 -23.39
CA ARG A 544 -42.56 6.74 -23.53
C ARG A 544 -42.77 7.13 -25.00
N SER A 545 -43.41 8.27 -25.26
CA SER A 545 -43.69 8.78 -26.61
C SER A 545 -42.61 9.71 -27.17
N GLY A 546 -41.53 9.97 -26.41
CA GLY A 546 -40.50 10.93 -26.79
C GLY A 546 -39.21 10.77 -25.96
N PRO A 547 -38.21 11.63 -26.18
CA PRO A 547 -36.88 11.53 -25.58
C PRO A 547 -36.92 11.74 -24.06
N LEU A 548 -35.85 11.29 -23.40
CA LEU A 548 -35.60 11.57 -21.99
C LEU A 548 -34.74 12.83 -21.82
N VAL A 549 -35.01 13.59 -20.77
CA VAL A 549 -34.15 14.66 -20.26
C VAL A 549 -33.70 14.27 -18.87
N MET A 550 -32.39 14.10 -18.68
CA MET A 550 -31.82 13.52 -17.47
C MET A 550 -30.81 14.45 -16.80
N SER A 551 -30.80 14.48 -15.47
CA SER A 551 -29.83 15.21 -14.66
C SER A 551 -29.30 14.32 -13.55
N TYR A 552 -27.98 14.13 -13.50
CA TYR A 552 -27.31 13.28 -12.52
C TYR A 552 -26.27 14.09 -11.75
N ARG A 553 -26.55 14.36 -10.47
CA ARG A 553 -25.65 15.05 -9.54
C ARG A 553 -24.86 14.06 -8.69
N VAL A 554 -23.55 14.30 -8.58
CA VAL A 554 -22.61 13.48 -7.81
C VAL A 554 -21.74 14.37 -6.91
N ASN A 555 -21.89 14.25 -5.60
CA ASN A 555 -21.08 14.91 -4.58
C ASN A 555 -19.99 13.95 -4.06
N ALA A 556 -18.92 13.78 -4.83
CA ALA A 556 -17.89 12.78 -4.56
C ALA A 556 -16.93 13.18 -3.41
N GLY A 557 -16.82 14.48 -3.14
CA GLY A 557 -15.85 15.04 -2.18
C GLY A 557 -14.41 15.02 -2.69
N GLN A 558 -13.50 15.53 -1.86
CA GLN A 558 -12.08 15.63 -2.22
C GLN A 558 -11.33 14.31 -2.03
N LEU A 559 -10.43 14.03 -2.97
CA LEU A 559 -9.42 12.98 -2.83
C LEU A 559 -8.25 13.48 -1.98
N PRO A 560 -7.61 12.61 -1.17
CA PRO A 560 -6.32 12.92 -0.55
C PRO A 560 -5.26 13.21 -1.63
N ALA A 561 -4.34 14.14 -1.36
CA ALA A 561 -3.30 14.56 -2.31
C ALA A 561 -2.43 13.39 -2.82
N GLY A 562 -2.18 12.36 -2.00
CA GLY A 562 -1.43 11.16 -2.38
C GLY A 562 -2.28 10.01 -2.93
N SER A 563 -3.47 10.27 -3.46
CA SER A 563 -4.32 9.21 -4.04
C SER A 563 -3.73 8.70 -5.36
N TRP A 564 -3.59 7.38 -5.49
CA TRP A 564 -3.20 6.73 -6.76
C TRP A 564 -4.17 7.01 -7.91
N ILE A 565 -5.40 7.47 -7.64
CA ILE A 565 -6.35 7.86 -8.70
C ILE A 565 -5.85 9.10 -9.45
N LEU A 566 -5.05 9.94 -8.79
CA LEU A 566 -4.49 11.17 -9.33
C LEU A 566 -3.16 10.94 -10.08
N THR A 567 -2.61 9.72 -10.02
CA THR A 567 -1.40 9.36 -10.76
C THR A 567 -1.77 8.86 -12.17
N PRO A 568 -0.81 8.75 -13.10
CA PRO A 568 -1.07 8.21 -14.43
C PRO A 568 -1.70 6.81 -14.41
N GLU A 569 -1.38 5.96 -13.42
CA GLU A 569 -1.99 4.64 -13.27
C GLU A 569 -3.48 4.69 -12.90
N GLY A 570 -3.91 5.80 -12.29
CA GLY A 570 -5.28 6.04 -11.86
C GLY A 570 -6.20 6.54 -12.98
N GLY A 571 -5.67 7.24 -13.97
CA GLY A 571 -6.45 7.81 -15.07
C GLY A 571 -7.45 8.91 -14.65
N GLY A 572 -7.40 9.40 -13.40
CA GLY A 572 -8.30 10.45 -12.92
C GLY A 572 -9.74 9.99 -12.64
N ARG A 573 -10.58 10.93 -12.20
CA ARG A 573 -11.96 10.65 -11.77
C ARG A 573 -12.97 10.57 -12.89
N VAL A 574 -12.70 11.18 -14.04
CA VAL A 574 -13.58 11.04 -15.21
C VAL A 574 -13.59 9.59 -15.66
N ILE A 575 -12.41 9.07 -16.00
CA ILE A 575 -12.24 7.68 -16.39
C ILE A 575 -12.64 6.75 -15.24
N GLY A 576 -12.15 7.02 -14.03
CA GLY A 576 -12.31 6.12 -12.89
C GLY A 576 -13.68 6.12 -12.21
N GLU A 577 -14.52 7.15 -12.31
CA GLU A 577 -15.79 7.23 -11.59
C GLU A 577 -16.95 7.77 -12.43
N VAL A 578 -16.72 8.80 -13.27
CA VAL A 578 -17.79 9.40 -14.09
C VAL A 578 -18.38 8.40 -15.07
N CYS A 579 -17.59 7.40 -15.51
CA CYS A 579 -18.06 6.29 -16.33
C CYS A 579 -19.29 5.56 -15.77
N HIS A 580 -19.45 5.45 -14.43
CA HIS A 580 -20.65 4.86 -13.83
C HIS A 580 -21.93 5.61 -14.19
N PHE A 581 -21.84 6.94 -14.30
CA PHE A 581 -22.99 7.80 -14.52
C PHE A 581 -23.31 7.89 -16.00
N VAL A 582 -22.30 7.90 -16.87
CA VAL A 582 -22.47 7.72 -18.31
C VAL A 582 -23.20 6.40 -18.58
N ASP A 583 -22.75 5.31 -17.95
CA ASP A 583 -23.36 3.99 -18.07
C ASP A 583 -24.83 3.96 -17.61
N ALA A 584 -25.11 4.56 -16.45
CA ALA A 584 -26.46 4.60 -15.91
C ALA A 584 -27.44 5.35 -16.82
N LEU A 585 -26.99 6.46 -17.44
CA LEU A 585 -27.80 7.21 -18.41
C LEU A 585 -28.02 6.40 -19.70
N GLN A 586 -26.96 5.75 -20.21
CA GLN A 586 -27.07 4.85 -21.37
C GLN A 586 -28.06 3.69 -21.12
N PHE A 587 -28.03 3.10 -19.92
CA PHE A 587 -28.95 2.02 -19.55
C PHE A 587 -30.42 2.49 -19.53
N LEU A 588 -30.69 3.71 -19.07
CA LEU A 588 -32.03 4.29 -19.00
C LEU A 588 -32.61 4.60 -20.38
N THR A 589 -31.80 5.16 -21.27
CA THR A 589 -32.22 5.46 -22.65
C THR A 589 -32.36 4.17 -23.46
N GLY A 590 -31.47 3.20 -23.22
CA GLY A 590 -31.29 2.02 -24.06
C GLY A 590 -30.60 2.33 -25.39
N ALA A 591 -29.92 3.49 -25.48
CA ALA A 591 -29.27 3.99 -26.68
C ALA A 591 -27.85 4.48 -26.36
N PRO A 592 -26.87 4.34 -27.28
CA PRO A 592 -25.51 4.80 -27.06
C PRO A 592 -25.43 6.34 -27.05
N PRO A 593 -24.47 6.94 -26.30
CA PRO A 593 -24.13 8.34 -26.45
C PRO A 593 -23.55 8.63 -27.84
N THR A 594 -23.99 9.72 -28.47
CA THR A 594 -23.52 10.16 -29.80
C THR A 594 -22.71 11.45 -29.74
N ARG A 595 -22.84 12.23 -28.66
CA ARG A 595 -22.10 13.50 -28.51
C ARG A 595 -21.87 13.84 -27.06
N VAL A 596 -20.70 14.42 -26.78
CA VAL A 596 -20.28 14.85 -25.43
C VAL A 596 -19.78 16.28 -25.47
N HIS A 597 -20.12 17.07 -24.46
CA HIS A 597 -19.42 18.31 -24.15
C HIS A 597 -19.19 18.44 -22.64
N ALA A 598 -18.02 18.92 -22.22
CA ALA A 598 -17.67 19.03 -20.82
C ALA A 598 -16.91 20.31 -20.49
N CYS A 599 -17.13 20.85 -19.28
CA CYS A 599 -16.35 21.93 -18.72
C CYS A 599 -16.04 21.70 -17.24
N ALA A 600 -14.90 22.22 -16.78
CA ALA A 600 -14.45 22.13 -15.39
C ALA A 600 -14.50 23.50 -14.69
N ALA A 601 -14.74 23.50 -13.39
CA ALA A 601 -14.65 24.69 -12.56
C ALA A 601 -13.19 25.17 -12.47
N ARG A 602 -12.98 26.49 -12.53
CA ARG A 602 -11.64 27.08 -12.40
C ARG A 602 -11.05 26.78 -11.03
N GLY A 603 -9.83 26.25 -11.00
CA GLY A 603 -9.13 25.89 -9.75
C GLY A 603 -9.62 24.60 -9.09
N ALA A 604 -10.59 23.90 -9.68
CA ALA A 604 -11.09 22.61 -9.21
C ALA A 604 -11.34 21.68 -10.40
N ALA A 605 -10.26 21.10 -10.93
CA ALA A 605 -10.29 20.28 -12.15
C ALA A 605 -11.24 19.06 -12.05
N ASP A 606 -11.50 18.57 -10.84
CA ASP A 606 -12.43 17.47 -10.57
C ASP A 606 -13.89 17.90 -10.32
N CYS A 607 -14.24 19.15 -10.65
CA CYS A 607 -15.61 19.66 -10.56
C CYS A 607 -16.10 19.97 -11.98
N LEU A 608 -17.00 19.15 -12.49
CA LEU A 608 -17.31 19.03 -13.90
C LEU A 608 -18.82 19.19 -14.16
N HIS A 609 -19.13 19.84 -15.27
CA HIS A 609 -20.43 19.75 -15.93
C HIS A 609 -20.22 19.01 -17.25
N VAL A 610 -20.98 17.94 -17.47
CA VAL A 610 -20.96 17.15 -18.70
C VAL A 610 -22.36 17.13 -19.30
N THR A 611 -22.47 17.33 -20.60
CA THR A 611 -23.70 17.13 -21.38
C THR A 611 -23.51 16.01 -22.38
N LEU A 612 -24.50 15.14 -22.49
CA LEU A 612 -24.54 13.95 -23.32
C LEU A 612 -25.77 14.01 -24.23
N GLU A 613 -25.59 13.72 -25.51
CA GLU A 613 -26.66 13.42 -26.46
C GLU A 613 -26.65 11.91 -26.77
N PHE A 614 -27.82 11.32 -26.96
CA PHE A 614 -28.00 9.88 -27.21
C PHE A 614 -28.66 9.63 -28.56
N ALA A 615 -28.42 8.46 -29.15
CA ALA A 615 -28.95 8.10 -30.46
C ALA A 615 -30.49 8.08 -30.56
N ASP A 616 -31.21 7.93 -29.43
CA ASP A 616 -32.67 8.01 -29.38
C ASP A 616 -33.22 9.45 -29.26
N GLY A 617 -32.33 10.45 -29.32
CA GLY A 617 -32.65 11.87 -29.14
C GLY A 617 -32.75 12.32 -27.68
N SER A 618 -32.51 11.42 -26.72
CA SER A 618 -32.44 11.79 -25.30
C SER A 618 -31.22 12.66 -25.00
N THR A 619 -31.32 13.45 -23.94
CA THR A 619 -30.20 14.25 -23.42
C THR A 619 -29.96 13.97 -21.94
N GLY A 620 -28.70 14.08 -21.53
CA GLY A 620 -28.29 13.89 -20.14
C GLY A 620 -27.29 14.95 -19.70
N ALA A 621 -27.38 15.36 -18.44
CA ALA A 621 -26.39 16.20 -17.79
C ALA A 621 -25.81 15.48 -16.57
N ILE A 622 -24.49 15.50 -16.42
CA ILE A 622 -23.81 15.04 -15.21
C ILE A 622 -23.15 16.26 -14.54
N VAL A 623 -23.52 16.50 -13.29
CA VAL A 623 -22.85 17.45 -12.41
C VAL A 623 -22.02 16.67 -11.42
N TYR A 624 -20.71 16.63 -11.64
CA TYR A 624 -19.78 15.91 -10.77
C TYR A 624 -18.98 16.91 -9.95
N THR A 625 -19.03 16.84 -8.63
CA THR A 625 -18.33 17.79 -7.77
C THR A 625 -17.47 17.11 -6.71
N ALA A 626 -16.22 17.56 -6.65
CA ALA A 626 -15.30 17.28 -5.56
C ALA A 626 -15.47 18.24 -4.37
N VAL A 627 -16.21 19.34 -4.57
CA VAL A 627 -16.50 20.34 -3.54
C VAL A 627 -17.94 20.20 -3.07
N GLY A 628 -18.15 20.23 -1.78
CA GLY A 628 -19.48 20.01 -1.18
C GLY A 628 -19.38 19.30 0.16
N ASP A 629 -20.34 19.59 1.03
CA ASP A 629 -20.42 18.94 2.34
C ASP A 629 -20.96 17.50 2.19
N ARG A 630 -20.32 16.54 2.86
CA ARG A 630 -20.71 15.12 2.84
C ARG A 630 -22.01 14.84 3.62
N ALA A 631 -22.59 15.83 4.30
CA ALA A 631 -23.93 15.76 4.86
C ALA A 631 -25.01 15.66 3.77
N ILE A 632 -24.73 16.13 2.55
CA ILE A 632 -25.62 15.96 1.40
C ILE A 632 -25.37 14.61 0.73
N ALA A 633 -26.46 13.91 0.41
CA ALA A 633 -26.42 12.61 -0.25
C ALA A 633 -25.58 12.64 -1.54
N LYS A 634 -24.76 11.60 -1.71
CA LYS A 634 -23.73 11.54 -2.77
C LYS A 634 -24.35 11.64 -4.15
N GLU A 635 -25.37 10.85 -4.44
CA GLU A 635 -25.89 10.65 -5.80
C GLU A 635 -27.36 11.06 -5.87
N ARG A 636 -27.74 11.86 -6.88
CA ARG A 636 -29.15 12.15 -7.16
C ARG A 636 -29.38 12.20 -8.66
N LEU A 637 -30.37 11.46 -9.13
CA LEU A 637 -30.73 11.34 -10.53
C LEU A 637 -32.17 11.78 -10.73
N GLU A 638 -32.41 12.63 -11.71
CA GLU A 638 -33.73 13.06 -12.16
C GLU A 638 -33.89 12.71 -13.65
N VAL A 639 -35.01 12.10 -14.00
CA VAL A 639 -35.32 11.63 -15.35
C VAL A 639 -36.71 12.10 -15.71
N PHE A 640 -36.83 12.85 -16.81
CA PHE A 640 -38.09 13.36 -17.31
C PHE A 640 -38.36 12.82 -18.72
N GLY A 641 -39.60 12.43 -18.98
CA GLY A 641 -40.11 12.11 -20.30
C GLY A 641 -41.58 12.51 -20.41
N PRO A 642 -42.21 12.36 -21.58
CA PRO A 642 -43.62 12.70 -21.74
C PRO A 642 -44.51 11.98 -20.72
N ASP A 643 -45.25 12.75 -19.92
CA ASP A 643 -46.14 12.33 -18.83
C ASP A 643 -45.51 11.46 -17.74
N ARG A 644 -44.17 11.42 -17.63
CA ARG A 644 -43.44 10.53 -16.71
C ARG A 644 -42.23 11.23 -16.12
N ALA A 645 -42.00 11.04 -14.82
CA ALA A 645 -40.77 11.48 -14.18
C ALA A 645 -40.31 10.50 -13.10
N VAL A 646 -39.00 10.46 -12.87
CA VAL A 646 -38.37 9.74 -11.77
C VAL A 646 -37.35 10.64 -11.09
N ILE A 647 -37.37 10.66 -9.75
CA ILE A 647 -36.30 11.22 -8.93
C ILE A 647 -35.76 10.07 -8.08
N LEU A 648 -34.48 9.77 -8.18
CA LEU A 648 -33.78 8.75 -7.40
C LEU A 648 -32.73 9.43 -6.53
N ASP A 649 -32.80 9.20 -5.22
CA ASP A 649 -31.86 9.76 -4.24
C ASP A 649 -31.01 8.63 -3.63
N ASP A 650 -29.72 8.66 -3.94
CA ASP A 650 -28.64 7.82 -3.43
C ASP A 650 -28.93 6.31 -3.45
N TYR A 651 -29.78 5.84 -4.37
CA TYR A 651 -30.23 4.45 -4.45
C TYR A 651 -30.85 3.94 -3.13
N ARG A 652 -31.41 4.86 -2.32
CA ARG A 652 -32.13 4.58 -1.07
C ARG A 652 -33.63 4.67 -1.30
N ASP A 653 -34.07 5.71 -2.00
CA ASP A 653 -35.45 5.92 -2.37
C ASP A 653 -35.59 6.58 -3.75
N ALA A 654 -36.77 6.42 -4.33
CA ALA A 654 -37.15 7.06 -5.57
C ALA A 654 -38.62 7.51 -5.55
N THR A 655 -38.89 8.60 -6.23
CA THR A 655 -40.24 9.11 -6.51
C THR A 655 -40.53 8.92 -7.99
N PHE A 656 -41.61 8.23 -8.28
CA PHE A 656 -42.14 7.98 -9.61
C PHE A 656 -43.37 8.85 -9.83
N ALA A 657 -43.44 9.54 -10.95
CA ALA A 657 -44.60 10.33 -11.34
C ALA A 657 -45.13 9.87 -12.71
N ARG A 658 -46.45 9.78 -12.84
CA ARG A 658 -47.14 9.56 -14.12
C ARG A 658 -48.54 10.15 -14.11
N GLY A 659 -48.91 10.90 -15.14
CA GLY A 659 -50.26 11.46 -15.31
C GLY A 659 -50.76 12.25 -14.08
N GLY A 660 -49.89 13.10 -13.51
CA GLY A 660 -50.18 13.90 -12.31
C GLY A 660 -50.14 13.16 -10.96
N LYS A 661 -50.03 11.83 -10.94
CA LYS A 661 -49.92 11.02 -9.71
C LYS A 661 -48.47 10.75 -9.35
N ARG A 662 -48.16 10.75 -8.05
CA ARG A 662 -46.82 10.46 -7.50
C ARG A 662 -46.85 9.24 -6.59
N LYS A 663 -45.83 8.41 -6.68
CA LYS A 663 -45.57 7.25 -5.81
C LYS A 663 -44.12 7.29 -5.34
N ARG A 664 -43.90 7.18 -4.04
CA ARG A 664 -42.55 7.02 -3.47
C ARG A 664 -42.30 5.56 -3.14
N GLU A 665 -41.11 5.08 -3.44
CA GLU A 665 -40.63 3.74 -3.11
C GLU A 665 -39.22 3.84 -2.54
N GLY A 666 -38.84 2.93 -1.64
CA GLY A 666 -37.52 2.95 -1.02
C GLY A 666 -37.53 2.35 0.38
N GLY A 667 -36.35 2.30 1.00
CA GLY A 667 -36.16 1.71 2.33
C GLY A 667 -35.06 2.39 3.14
N ARG A 668 -34.72 1.81 4.31
CA ARG A 668 -33.67 2.34 5.21
C ARG A 668 -32.24 2.08 4.71
N ARG A 669 -32.05 1.21 3.71
CA ARG A 669 -30.72 0.76 3.25
C ARG A 669 -30.51 1.12 1.78
N GLN A 670 -29.33 1.62 1.47
CA GLN A 670 -28.86 1.86 0.11
C GLN A 670 -28.58 0.54 -0.61
N ASP A 671 -29.05 0.41 -1.84
CA ASP A 671 -28.76 -0.73 -2.70
C ASP A 671 -28.33 -0.29 -4.10
N LYS A 672 -27.04 -0.44 -4.38
CA LYS A 672 -26.42 -0.05 -5.64
C LYS A 672 -26.32 -1.20 -6.65
N GLY A 673 -26.88 -2.39 -6.36
CA GLY A 673 -26.99 -3.49 -7.32
C GLY A 673 -25.81 -4.46 -7.39
N PHE A 674 -24.87 -4.46 -6.45
CA PHE A 674 -23.70 -5.37 -6.49
C PHE A 674 -24.08 -6.86 -6.45
N SER A 675 -25.01 -7.25 -5.57
CA SER A 675 -25.48 -8.64 -5.50
C SER A 675 -26.23 -9.05 -6.77
N ASP A 676 -27.08 -8.16 -7.31
CA ASP A 676 -27.85 -8.41 -8.53
C ASP A 676 -26.95 -8.49 -9.78
N GLU A 677 -25.88 -7.69 -9.84
CA GLU A 677 -24.84 -7.77 -10.88
C GLU A 677 -24.16 -9.13 -10.85
N LEU A 678 -23.64 -9.53 -9.68
CA LEU A 678 -22.98 -10.82 -9.53
C LEU A 678 -23.92 -11.98 -9.86
N ALA A 679 -25.18 -11.91 -9.43
CA ALA A 679 -26.18 -12.92 -9.76
C ALA A 679 -26.40 -13.02 -11.28
N ALA A 680 -26.56 -11.90 -11.99
CA ALA A 680 -26.72 -11.87 -13.44
C ALA A 680 -25.49 -12.42 -14.18
N VAL A 681 -24.29 -12.12 -13.69
CA VAL A 681 -23.04 -12.66 -14.24
C VAL A 681 -22.95 -14.17 -14.03
N LEU A 682 -23.23 -14.65 -12.82
CA LEU A 682 -23.23 -16.09 -12.53
C LEU A 682 -24.29 -16.83 -13.36
N ASP A 683 -25.47 -16.24 -13.54
CA ASP A 683 -26.51 -16.79 -14.42
C ASP A 683 -26.02 -16.92 -15.87
N ALA A 684 -25.37 -15.90 -16.41
CA ALA A 684 -24.77 -15.95 -17.75
C ALA A 684 -23.69 -17.02 -17.84
N VAL A 685 -22.88 -17.17 -16.77
CA VAL A 685 -21.81 -18.17 -16.72
C VAL A 685 -22.33 -19.59 -16.69
N THR A 686 -23.25 -19.89 -15.79
CA THR A 686 -23.83 -21.22 -15.65
C THR A 686 -24.63 -21.65 -16.88
N LYS A 687 -25.35 -20.73 -17.53
CA LYS A 687 -26.23 -21.04 -18.67
C LYS A 687 -25.55 -20.96 -20.03
N GLY A 688 -24.28 -20.51 -20.09
CA GLY A 688 -23.61 -20.18 -21.35
C GLY A 688 -24.30 -19.06 -22.13
N ALA A 689 -25.06 -18.19 -21.44
CA ALA A 689 -25.79 -17.09 -22.06
C ALA A 689 -24.87 -15.88 -22.31
N PRO A 690 -25.26 -14.91 -23.16
CA PRO A 690 -24.55 -13.65 -23.30
C PRO A 690 -24.37 -12.95 -21.94
N MET A 691 -23.23 -12.27 -21.77
CA MET A 691 -22.96 -11.46 -20.58
C MET A 691 -24.00 -10.33 -20.45
N PRO A 692 -24.30 -9.88 -19.22
CA PRO A 692 -25.45 -8.99 -18.97
C PRO A 692 -25.31 -7.57 -19.53
N ILE A 693 -24.11 -7.18 -19.97
CA ILE A 693 -23.85 -5.93 -20.68
C ILE A 693 -23.18 -6.30 -22.00
N THR A 694 -23.71 -5.79 -23.11
CA THR A 694 -23.15 -6.09 -24.43
C THR A 694 -21.81 -5.39 -24.63
N LEU A 695 -20.91 -5.98 -25.44
CA LEU A 695 -19.62 -5.36 -25.77
C LEU A 695 -19.80 -3.95 -26.37
N ALA A 696 -20.83 -3.76 -27.20
CA ALA A 696 -21.14 -2.47 -27.79
C ALA A 696 -21.48 -1.40 -26.74
N GLU A 697 -22.29 -1.73 -25.73
CA GLU A 697 -22.59 -0.81 -24.62
C GLU A 697 -21.34 -0.47 -23.80
N LEU A 698 -20.49 -1.48 -23.52
CA LEU A 698 -19.24 -1.27 -22.78
C LEU A 698 -18.29 -0.32 -23.51
N VAL A 699 -18.14 -0.52 -24.83
CA VAL A 699 -17.32 0.34 -25.69
C VAL A 699 -17.92 1.75 -25.75
N ALA A 700 -19.22 1.88 -25.99
CA ALA A 700 -19.91 3.18 -26.04
C ALA A 700 -19.75 3.97 -24.73
N THR A 701 -19.91 3.33 -23.57
CA THR A 701 -19.68 3.97 -22.27
C THR A 701 -18.22 4.42 -22.12
N THR A 702 -17.27 3.58 -22.51
CA THR A 702 -15.83 3.86 -22.33
C THR A 702 -15.38 4.99 -23.28
N GLU A 703 -15.78 4.96 -24.55
CA GLU A 703 -15.47 6.01 -25.53
C GLU A 703 -16.10 7.35 -25.15
N ALA A 704 -17.36 7.36 -24.70
CA ALA A 704 -17.99 8.57 -24.19
C ALA A 704 -17.21 9.14 -22.99
N THR A 705 -16.63 8.29 -22.15
CA THR A 705 -15.82 8.74 -21.01
C THR A 705 -14.48 9.35 -21.48
N PHE A 706 -13.82 8.78 -22.50
CA PHE A 706 -12.64 9.39 -23.11
C PHE A 706 -12.96 10.71 -23.83
N ALA A 707 -14.13 10.80 -24.46
CA ALA A 707 -14.61 12.03 -25.09
C ALA A 707 -14.87 13.15 -24.09
N ILE A 708 -15.22 12.85 -22.83
CA ILE A 708 -15.30 13.86 -21.75
C ILE A 708 -13.92 14.49 -21.52
N GLU A 709 -12.87 13.68 -21.31
CA GLU A 709 -11.50 14.18 -21.13
C GLU A 709 -11.01 14.99 -22.34
N GLU A 710 -11.32 14.51 -23.54
CA GLU A 710 -11.00 15.20 -24.78
C GLU A 710 -11.73 16.54 -24.90
N SER A 711 -13.00 16.60 -24.54
CA SER A 711 -13.79 17.83 -24.50
C SER A 711 -13.24 18.82 -23.47
N LEU A 712 -12.85 18.36 -22.28
CA LEU A 712 -12.21 19.21 -21.26
C LEU A 712 -10.91 19.84 -21.76
N ARG A 713 -10.10 19.05 -22.48
CA ARG A 713 -8.83 19.52 -23.07
C ARG A 713 -9.03 20.50 -24.22
N THR A 714 -9.95 20.20 -25.14
CA THR A 714 -10.19 20.99 -26.35
C THR A 714 -11.15 22.15 -26.16
N ARG A 715 -11.96 22.11 -25.10
CA ARG A 715 -13.08 23.03 -24.82
C ARG A 715 -14.13 23.04 -25.93
N ALA A 716 -14.30 21.91 -26.63
CA ALA A 716 -15.23 21.75 -27.73
C ALA A 716 -16.08 20.48 -27.55
N PRO A 717 -17.27 20.41 -28.16
CA PRO A 717 -18.03 19.16 -28.26
C PRO A 717 -17.24 18.09 -29.03
N VAL A 718 -17.43 16.83 -28.65
CA VAL A 718 -16.83 15.65 -29.29
C VAL A 718 -17.96 14.75 -29.77
N GLU A 719 -17.97 14.46 -31.08
CA GLU A 719 -18.90 13.49 -31.69
C GLU A 719 -18.38 12.06 -31.47
N LEU A 720 -19.30 11.13 -31.22
CA LEU A 720 -19.04 9.70 -31.07
C LEU A 720 -19.66 9.00 -32.30
N GLY A 721 -18.84 8.21 -32.99
CA GLY A 721 -19.17 7.57 -34.27
C GLY A 721 -20.02 6.31 -34.17
#